data_AF-A0A8J4YR31-F1
#
_entry.id   AF-A0A8J4YR31-F1
#
_cell.length_a   1.000
_cell.length_b   1.000
_cell.length_c   1.000
_cell.angle_alpha   90.00
_cell.angle_beta   90.00
_cell.angle_gamma   90.00
#
_symmetry.space_group_name_H-M   'P 1'
#
loop_
_entity.id
_entity.type
_entity.pdbx_description
1 polymer ?
#
loop_
_entity_poly.entity_id
_entity_poly.type
_entity_poly.pdbx_seq_one_letter_code
_entity_poly.pdbx_strand_id
1 'polypeptide(L)'
;MACSTRKSTELFLFDQPLEKFTGRQLPTGEEVLRRLYSFGCNSKSNREAVVTELVEVFVKARILTMENRSIKVKLESVVKKYEKLKINRKRSTDTQQAKEVHFKNELSRLFDISHKDALSSMKNKEDQAFLRDQRTERKMAMGGVDQELVRKETMRMKKLARKSEMAEKEKMAKAEKFATVDLSDSSSPSSGPSSQENSPFRGETSSQVSSSPKKRLKVTPEVVSALDRTNLSDRKATHLLQAVASSSGLTPASRSTLRRSRMMTRTALAEDIKTSFQEFINAEEPPLIVHWDGKLLPDLTGEGEGNLVDRLPIIVSSPALEKEKLLGMPKLPAGMGAAMATKVVEVLGEWGIKEKVVGMSFDTTASNTGIHTGCCRLLEEALGKPLLNLACHHHVIELILAAAFKEVMGPSSGPTIQLFKRFREQWPYIPHEDPEAIDNVVDPRIDLVPSWKEASIGAMERGIQSKKVREDYRELCNLSLFYLTGNLRQPIKKPGAFHHARWMAKAIYVLKIRMFRSHVQMTTREGKGLEEIALFVVLLYSRAWMEAGLATEAAYNDLNLVKDLHHFQEINGAIGKTTLTTFSRHLWYLGADLVGLSLFSERISMEEKKKIAEETRKEKDLDESGSTRLRISSSTPRSPHSPPAPLFARSPSSTSTSPSFPSLWTSGKQTLRTRRGCPQ
;
A
#
# COMPACT_ATOMS: atom_id res chain seq x y z
N MET A 1 0.06 36.11 6.21
CA MET A 1 -1.30 36.12 6.80
C MET A 1 -2.22 35.24 5.95
N ALA A 2 -2.68 34.09 6.46
CA ALA A 2 -3.54 33.16 5.69
C ALA A 2 -4.42 32.27 6.59
N CYS A 3 -5.14 32.85 7.56
CA CYS A 3 -5.94 32.10 8.55
C CYS A 3 -7.38 32.64 8.72
N SER A 4 -7.99 33.17 7.66
CA SER A 4 -9.39 33.64 7.70
C SER A 4 -10.09 33.45 6.35
N THR A 5 -10.91 32.40 6.24
CA THR A 5 -11.89 32.18 5.14
C THR A 5 -12.80 30.96 5.36
N ARG A 6 -12.45 29.99 6.23
CA ARG A 6 -13.25 28.77 6.49
C ARG A 6 -14.34 28.94 7.56
N LYS A 7 -15.16 30.00 7.51
CA LYS A 7 -16.22 30.26 8.53
C LYS A 7 -17.67 30.34 8.02
N SER A 8 -17.93 30.16 6.71
CA SER A 8 -19.30 30.25 6.16
C SER A 8 -19.63 29.20 5.08
N THR A 9 -19.56 27.92 5.45
CA THR A 9 -20.30 26.88 4.69
C THR A 9 -21.72 26.81 5.25
N GLU A 10 -22.64 27.58 4.68
CA GLU A 10 -24.07 27.47 5.01
C GLU A 10 -24.57 26.05 4.72
N LEU A 11 -25.13 25.40 5.73
CA LEU A 11 -25.77 24.11 5.58
C LEU A 11 -27.23 24.33 5.18
N PHE A 12 -27.69 23.57 4.20
CA PHE A 12 -29.10 23.61 3.84
C PHE A 12 -29.90 23.00 5.00
N LEU A 13 -30.99 23.67 5.42
CA LEU A 13 -31.86 23.31 6.54
C LEU A 13 -31.28 23.45 7.97
N PHE A 14 -29.98 23.66 8.18
CA PHE A 14 -29.34 23.61 9.51
C PHE A 14 -28.32 24.73 9.75
N ASP A 15 -28.05 25.02 11.03
CA ASP A 15 -27.04 26.00 11.46
C ASP A 15 -25.60 25.51 11.23
N GLN A 16 -24.63 26.34 11.66
CA GLN A 16 -23.19 26.19 11.40
C GLN A 16 -22.65 24.75 11.65
N PRO A 17 -21.64 24.31 10.87
CA PRO A 17 -21.07 22.96 10.99
C PRO A 17 -20.52 22.64 12.39
N LEU A 18 -20.57 21.37 12.78
CA LEU A 18 -20.24 20.92 14.13
C LEU A 18 -18.78 20.48 14.23
N GLU A 19 -17.98 21.16 15.07
CA GLU A 19 -16.53 20.87 15.22
C GLU A 19 -16.23 19.50 15.87
N LYS A 20 -17.11 19.02 16.76
CA LYS A 20 -17.05 17.72 17.44
C LYS A 20 -18.39 17.40 18.09
N PHE A 21 -18.71 16.12 18.29
CA PHE A 21 -19.86 15.75 19.12
C PHE A 21 -19.67 16.21 20.58
N THR A 22 -20.75 16.60 21.25
CA THR A 22 -20.71 17.17 22.61
C THR A 22 -20.26 16.17 23.67
N GLY A 23 -20.42 14.86 23.42
CA GLY A 23 -20.05 13.79 24.35
C GLY A 23 -20.90 13.71 25.62
N ARG A 24 -21.89 14.59 25.80
CA ARG A 24 -22.83 14.58 26.94
C ARG A 24 -24.13 13.83 26.62
N GLN A 25 -24.51 13.75 25.35
CA GLN A 25 -25.68 13.02 24.86
C GLN A 25 -25.32 12.19 23.63
N LEU A 26 -26.16 11.22 23.28
CA LEU A 26 -25.99 10.40 22.09
C LEU A 26 -26.43 11.21 20.85
N PRO A 27 -25.61 11.34 19.79
CA PRO A 27 -25.87 12.31 18.72
C PRO A 27 -27.19 12.12 17.97
N THR A 28 -27.81 13.24 17.65
CA THR A 28 -28.96 13.36 16.74
C THR A 28 -28.55 13.13 15.28
N GLY A 29 -29.53 12.85 14.41
CA GLY A 29 -29.31 12.83 12.96
C GLY A 29 -28.78 14.17 12.42
N GLU A 30 -29.22 15.28 12.99
CA GLU A 30 -28.73 16.62 12.65
C GLU A 30 -27.24 16.79 12.98
N GLU A 31 -26.84 16.51 14.23
CA GLU A 31 -25.43 16.63 14.65
C GLU A 31 -24.51 15.79 13.76
N VAL A 32 -24.95 14.59 13.36
CA VAL A 32 -24.20 13.71 12.46
C VAL A 32 -24.02 14.31 11.06
N LEU A 33 -25.04 14.97 10.50
CA LEU A 33 -24.89 15.69 9.24
C LEU A 33 -24.04 16.96 9.38
N ARG A 34 -24.25 17.76 10.43
CA ARG A 34 -23.47 18.97 10.72
C ARG A 34 -21.99 18.65 10.95
N ARG A 35 -21.69 17.50 11.54
CA ARG A 35 -20.32 16.97 11.69
C ARG A 35 -19.76 16.45 10.37
N LEU A 36 -20.52 15.69 9.58
CA LEU A 36 -20.04 15.20 8.27
C LEU A 36 -19.69 16.33 7.30
N TYR A 37 -20.47 17.41 7.28
CA TYR A 37 -20.20 18.55 6.40
C TYR A 37 -19.21 19.57 6.99
N SER A 38 -18.77 19.45 8.26
CA SER A 38 -17.69 20.29 8.81
C SER A 38 -16.34 20.04 8.12
N PHE A 39 -16.15 18.83 7.57
CA PHE A 39 -14.97 18.47 6.77
C PHE A 39 -14.96 19.09 5.35
N GLY A 40 -15.96 19.91 4.99
CA GLY A 40 -16.03 20.63 3.72
C GLY A 40 -16.41 19.80 2.49
N CYS A 41 -16.22 18.48 2.51
CA CYS A 41 -16.64 17.57 1.44
C CYS A 41 -17.21 16.25 1.97
N ASN A 42 -18.13 15.63 1.21
CA ASN A 42 -18.76 14.34 1.55
C ASN A 42 -17.90 13.16 1.04
N SER A 43 -16.64 13.08 1.50
CA SER A 43 -15.70 12.02 1.09
C SER A 43 -15.98 10.69 1.81
N LYS A 44 -15.53 9.57 1.24
CA LYS A 44 -15.59 8.25 1.92
C LYS A 44 -14.83 8.30 3.26
N SER A 45 -13.62 8.86 3.27
CA SER A 45 -12.80 8.96 4.48
C SER A 45 -13.48 9.81 5.58
N ASN A 46 -14.17 10.88 5.19
CA ASN A 46 -14.88 11.75 6.14
C ASN A 46 -16.08 11.02 6.77
N ARG A 47 -16.82 10.21 5.99
CA ARG A 47 -17.86 9.30 6.53
C ARG A 47 -17.26 8.29 7.51
N GLU A 48 -16.05 7.79 7.23
CA GLU A 48 -15.38 6.80 8.09
C GLU A 48 -14.90 7.44 9.41
N ALA A 49 -14.38 8.66 9.38
CA ALA A 49 -14.07 9.43 10.59
C ALA A 49 -15.32 9.68 11.46
N VAL A 50 -16.42 10.15 10.86
CA VAL A 50 -17.69 10.39 11.59
C VAL A 50 -18.26 9.11 12.21
N VAL A 51 -18.12 7.96 11.53
CA VAL A 51 -18.55 6.67 12.09
C VAL A 51 -17.68 6.25 13.28
N THR A 52 -16.36 6.48 13.24
CA THR A 52 -15.48 6.23 14.40
C THR A 52 -15.85 7.14 15.58
N GLU A 53 -16.00 8.45 15.35
CA GLU A 53 -16.41 9.40 16.40
C GLU A 53 -17.78 9.05 17.01
N LEU A 54 -18.74 8.59 16.19
CA LEU A 54 -20.04 8.10 16.66
C LEU A 54 -19.93 6.88 17.58
N VAL A 55 -19.14 5.88 17.17
CA VAL A 55 -18.92 4.66 17.96
C VAL A 55 -18.24 5.01 19.29
N GLU A 56 -17.27 5.92 19.31
CA GLU A 56 -16.66 6.39 20.56
C GLU A 56 -17.68 6.96 21.55
N VAL A 57 -18.67 7.74 21.10
CA VAL A 57 -19.68 8.32 22.01
C VAL A 57 -20.59 7.24 22.59
N PHE A 58 -20.98 6.24 21.81
CA PHE A 58 -21.77 5.10 22.32
C PHE A 58 -20.94 4.17 23.23
N VAL A 59 -19.66 3.97 22.94
CA VAL A 59 -18.73 3.23 23.82
C VAL A 59 -18.50 3.96 25.14
N LYS A 60 -18.37 5.29 25.13
CA LYS A 60 -18.31 6.13 26.35
C LYS A 60 -19.60 5.99 27.19
N ALA A 61 -20.75 5.84 26.55
CA ALA A 61 -22.03 5.53 27.19
C ALA A 61 -22.19 4.06 27.63
N ARG A 62 -21.18 3.19 27.46
CA ARG A 62 -21.23 1.72 27.70
C ARG A 62 -22.24 0.95 26.83
N ILE A 63 -22.69 1.53 25.72
CA ILE A 63 -23.73 0.96 24.85
C ILE A 63 -23.09 0.13 23.72
N LEU A 64 -23.48 -1.15 23.62
CA LEU A 64 -23.10 -2.03 22.52
C LEU A 64 -23.64 -1.48 21.18
N THR A 65 -22.76 -1.24 20.20
CA THR A 65 -23.13 -0.75 18.86
C THR A 65 -23.35 -1.87 17.85
N MET A 66 -24.09 -1.59 16.78
CA MET A 66 -24.10 -2.43 15.57
C MET A 66 -22.79 -2.33 14.79
N GLU A 67 -22.56 -3.24 13.85
CA GLU A 67 -21.36 -3.24 13.00
C GLU A 67 -21.16 -1.93 12.23
N ASN A 68 -19.90 -1.49 12.09
CA ASN A 68 -19.52 -0.31 11.32
C ASN A 68 -20.02 -0.32 9.87
N ARG A 69 -20.23 -1.49 9.25
CA ARG A 69 -20.84 -1.63 7.92
C ARG A 69 -22.31 -1.15 7.92
N SER A 70 -23.09 -1.58 8.91
CA SER A 70 -24.49 -1.20 9.09
C SER A 70 -24.64 0.29 9.45
N ILE A 71 -23.73 0.83 10.27
CA ILE A 71 -23.69 2.27 10.57
C ILE A 71 -23.43 3.08 9.29
N LYS A 72 -22.44 2.68 8.47
CA LYS A 72 -22.16 3.34 7.18
C LYS A 72 -23.38 3.32 6.24
N VAL A 73 -24.10 2.20 6.14
CA VAL A 73 -25.33 2.10 5.34
C VAL A 73 -26.43 3.03 5.86
N LYS A 74 -26.63 3.11 7.19
CA LYS A 74 -27.59 4.04 7.80
C LYS A 74 -27.23 5.51 7.52
N LEU A 75 -25.95 5.86 7.65
CA LEU A 75 -25.43 7.20 7.35
C LEU A 75 -25.63 7.56 5.86
N GLU A 76 -25.32 6.64 4.94
CA GLU A 76 -25.55 6.86 3.52
C GLU A 76 -27.02 7.04 3.16
N SER A 77 -27.95 6.38 3.85
CA SER A 77 -29.39 6.58 3.62
C SER A 77 -29.81 8.01 3.95
N VAL A 78 -29.39 8.53 5.11
CA VAL A 78 -29.68 9.90 5.56
C VAL A 78 -29.00 10.94 4.66
N VAL A 79 -27.74 10.71 4.27
CA VAL A 79 -27.02 11.55 3.30
C VAL A 79 -27.74 11.60 1.95
N LYS A 80 -28.20 10.46 1.42
CA LYS A 80 -28.95 10.39 0.14
C LYS A 80 -30.32 11.08 0.24
N LYS A 81 -30.98 11.08 1.40
CA LYS A 81 -32.19 11.91 1.65
C LYS A 81 -31.86 13.40 1.59
N TYR A 82 -30.85 13.83 2.35
CA TYR A 82 -30.42 15.23 2.41
C TYR A 82 -30.00 15.78 1.04
N GLU A 83 -29.20 15.04 0.27
CA GLU A 83 -28.74 15.46 -1.05
C GLU A 83 -29.90 15.60 -2.05
N LYS A 84 -30.90 14.70 -2.01
CA LYS A 84 -32.13 14.82 -2.82
C LYS A 84 -32.97 16.07 -2.47
N LEU A 85 -33.06 16.44 -1.20
CA LEU A 85 -33.73 17.67 -0.79
C LEU A 85 -32.91 18.91 -1.20
N LYS A 86 -31.59 18.89 -0.98
CA LYS A 86 -30.66 19.98 -1.33
C LYS A 86 -30.64 20.32 -2.83
N ILE A 87 -30.90 19.34 -3.71
CA ILE A 87 -31.10 19.59 -5.15
C ILE A 87 -32.37 20.42 -5.40
N ASN A 88 -33.45 20.17 -4.65
CA ASN A 88 -34.75 20.81 -4.85
C ASN A 88 -34.96 22.10 -4.03
N ARG A 89 -33.94 22.57 -3.29
CA ARG A 89 -33.96 23.72 -2.35
C ARG A 89 -34.48 25.08 -2.87
N LYS A 90 -34.74 25.21 -4.18
CA LYS A 90 -35.34 26.41 -4.81
C LYS A 90 -36.83 26.25 -5.12
N ARG A 91 -37.44 25.09 -4.84
CA ARG A 91 -38.83 24.78 -5.16
C ARG A 91 -39.74 25.02 -3.96
N SER A 92 -40.46 26.13 -3.97
CA SER A 92 -41.35 26.58 -2.89
C SER A 92 -42.73 25.89 -2.87
N THR A 93 -42.85 24.62 -3.29
CA THR A 93 -44.15 23.91 -3.26
C THR A 93 -44.41 23.26 -1.91
N ASP A 94 -45.67 23.20 -1.50
CA ASP A 94 -46.11 22.66 -0.19
C ASP A 94 -45.60 21.23 0.01
N THR A 95 -45.62 20.41 -1.04
CA THR A 95 -45.09 19.03 -1.02
C THR A 95 -43.57 18.95 -0.80
N GLN A 96 -42.82 20.01 -1.11
CA GLN A 96 -41.39 20.12 -0.81
C GLN A 96 -41.18 20.61 0.62
N GLN A 97 -41.91 21.65 1.05
CA GLN A 97 -41.87 22.16 2.43
C GLN A 97 -42.24 21.07 3.45
N ALA A 98 -43.31 20.30 3.19
CA ALA A 98 -43.71 19.17 4.04
C ALA A 98 -42.63 18.08 4.15
N LYS A 99 -41.86 17.83 3.07
CA LYS A 99 -40.73 16.88 3.09
C LYS A 99 -39.55 17.42 3.88
N GLU A 100 -39.29 18.73 3.82
CA GLU A 100 -38.24 19.38 4.60
C GLU A 100 -38.58 19.41 6.10
N VAL A 101 -39.83 19.72 6.46
CA VAL A 101 -40.33 19.63 7.84
C VAL A 101 -40.27 18.19 8.35
N HIS A 102 -40.75 17.21 7.57
CA HIS A 102 -40.64 15.79 7.93
C HIS A 102 -39.18 15.37 8.14
N PHE A 103 -38.25 15.81 7.27
CA PHE A 103 -36.85 15.43 7.38
C PHE A 103 -36.16 16.11 8.58
N LYS A 104 -36.50 17.35 8.92
CA LYS A 104 -36.08 17.98 10.20
C LYS A 104 -36.57 17.17 11.40
N ASN A 105 -37.83 16.74 11.39
CA ASN A 105 -38.43 15.91 12.45
C ASN A 105 -37.89 14.46 12.50
N GLU A 106 -37.26 13.98 11.42
CA GLU A 106 -36.51 12.72 11.41
C GLU A 106 -35.10 12.91 12.03
N LEU A 107 -34.47 14.06 11.78
CA LEU A 107 -33.08 14.35 12.18
C LEU A 107 -32.92 14.87 13.61
N SER A 108 -33.94 15.49 14.21
CA SER A 108 -33.94 15.87 15.63
C SER A 108 -33.94 14.66 16.57
N ARG A 109 -34.24 13.46 16.05
CA ARG A 109 -34.21 12.19 16.77
C ARG A 109 -32.78 11.62 16.84
N LEU A 110 -32.59 10.69 17.78
CA LEU A 110 -31.35 9.93 17.96
C LEU A 110 -30.89 9.25 16.66
N PHE A 111 -29.63 9.46 16.26
CA PHE A 111 -29.00 8.65 15.22
C PHE A 111 -28.59 7.30 15.80
N ASP A 112 -29.57 6.44 16.10
CA ASP A 112 -29.33 5.25 16.93
C ASP A 112 -28.44 4.22 16.21
N ILE A 113 -27.24 3.99 16.75
CA ILE A 113 -26.30 2.96 16.28
C ILE A 113 -26.15 1.81 17.28
N SER A 114 -26.99 1.75 18.32
CA SER A 114 -26.98 0.64 19.27
C SER A 114 -27.36 -0.68 18.59
N HIS A 115 -26.83 -1.78 19.12
CA HIS A 115 -27.20 -3.12 18.70
C HIS A 115 -28.63 -3.44 19.14
N LYS A 116 -29.33 -4.32 18.41
CA LYS A 116 -30.67 -4.82 18.79
C LYS A 116 -30.72 -5.31 20.25
N ASP A 117 -29.64 -5.98 20.68
CA ASP A 117 -29.50 -6.59 22.00
C ASP A 117 -28.80 -5.65 23.02
N ALA A 118 -28.73 -4.34 22.76
CA ALA A 118 -28.11 -3.38 23.68
C ALA A 118 -28.87 -3.25 25.01
N LEU A 119 -30.20 -3.15 24.97
CA LEU A 119 -31.02 -3.05 26.20
C LEU A 119 -31.00 -4.32 27.05
N SER A 120 -30.81 -5.50 26.44
CA SER A 120 -30.75 -6.79 27.14
C SER A 120 -29.33 -7.14 27.64
N SER A 121 -28.28 -6.59 27.03
CA SER A 121 -26.90 -6.75 27.51
C SER A 121 -26.53 -5.79 28.64
N MET A 122 -27.14 -4.61 28.72
CA MET A 122 -26.92 -3.65 29.81
C MET A 122 -27.54 -4.12 31.14
N LYS A 123 -26.67 -4.32 32.15
CA LYS A 123 -27.06 -4.80 33.50
C LYS A 123 -27.42 -3.68 34.47
N ASN A 124 -26.99 -2.44 34.22
CA ASN A 124 -27.39 -1.28 35.01
C ASN A 124 -28.79 -0.81 34.61
N LYS A 125 -29.65 -0.52 35.58
CA LYS A 125 -30.97 0.06 35.34
C LYS A 125 -30.88 1.51 34.86
N GLU A 126 -29.86 2.25 35.28
CA GLU A 126 -29.66 3.65 34.90
C GLU A 126 -29.18 3.77 33.44
N ASP A 127 -28.22 2.93 33.00
CA ASP A 127 -27.79 2.87 31.58
C ASP A 127 -28.96 2.49 30.66
N GLN A 128 -29.83 1.57 31.10
CA GLN A 128 -31.06 1.24 30.37
C GLN A 128 -32.06 2.42 30.35
N ALA A 129 -32.19 3.17 31.44
CA ALA A 129 -33.03 4.36 31.48
C ALA A 129 -32.49 5.46 30.55
N PHE A 130 -31.18 5.68 30.54
CA PHE A 130 -30.48 6.60 29.64
C PHE A 130 -30.75 6.25 28.16
N LEU A 131 -30.56 5.00 27.72
CA LEU A 131 -30.86 4.65 26.32
C LEU A 131 -32.37 4.74 25.98
N ARG A 132 -33.28 4.58 26.96
CA ARG A 132 -34.72 4.82 26.74
C ARG A 132 -35.01 6.32 26.57
N ASP A 133 -34.51 7.17 27.48
CA ASP A 133 -34.61 8.63 27.40
C ASP A 133 -34.02 9.19 26.09
N GLN A 134 -32.81 8.74 25.72
CA GLN A 134 -32.11 9.24 24.54
C GLN A 134 -32.83 8.89 23.23
N ARG A 135 -33.73 7.89 23.25
CA ARG A 135 -34.65 7.52 22.16
C ARG A 135 -35.96 8.30 22.16
N THR A 136 -36.32 8.97 23.25
CA THR A 136 -37.59 9.71 23.41
C THR A 136 -37.35 11.19 23.73
N GLU A 137 -37.35 11.59 25.00
CA GLU A 137 -37.37 12.99 25.45
C GLU A 137 -35.98 13.63 25.52
N ARG A 138 -34.91 12.84 25.56
CA ARG A 138 -33.51 13.28 25.54
C ARG A 138 -33.16 14.29 26.64
N LYS A 139 -33.68 14.08 27.86
CA LYS A 139 -33.46 14.91 29.06
C LYS A 139 -32.22 14.49 29.85
N MET A 140 -31.80 13.22 29.78
CA MET A 140 -30.64 12.71 30.51
C MET A 140 -29.32 13.06 29.80
N ALA A 141 -28.22 13.10 30.55
CA ALA A 141 -26.88 13.34 30.03
C ALA A 141 -25.83 12.49 30.77
N MET A 142 -24.73 12.17 30.09
CA MET A 142 -23.57 11.48 30.66
C MET A 142 -22.84 12.40 31.65
N GLY A 143 -22.64 11.90 32.87
CA GLY A 143 -21.91 12.59 33.94
C GLY A 143 -20.39 12.47 33.83
N GLY A 144 -19.68 12.94 34.87
CA GLY A 144 -18.24 12.71 35.02
C GLY A 144 -17.92 11.23 35.27
N VAL A 145 -16.67 10.82 35.00
CA VAL A 145 -16.24 9.43 35.19
C VAL A 145 -16.18 9.09 36.68
N ASP A 146 -17.05 8.18 37.12
CA ASP A 146 -17.01 7.60 38.46
C ASP A 146 -15.72 6.77 38.64
N GLN A 147 -14.72 7.38 39.29
CA GLN A 147 -13.44 6.74 39.58
C GLN A 147 -13.57 5.58 40.58
N GLU A 148 -14.61 5.53 41.39
CA GLU A 148 -14.82 4.50 42.41
C GLU A 148 -15.47 3.26 41.80
N LEU A 149 -16.41 3.44 40.85
CA LEU A 149 -16.91 2.35 40.02
C LEU A 149 -15.80 1.78 39.11
N VAL A 150 -14.96 2.64 38.51
CA VAL A 150 -13.76 2.20 37.76
C VAL A 150 -12.74 1.48 38.67
N ARG A 151 -12.52 1.93 39.92
CA ARG A 151 -11.71 1.19 40.92
C ARG A 151 -12.33 -0.18 41.22
N LYS A 152 -13.63 -0.27 41.44
CA LYS A 152 -14.34 -1.54 41.71
C LYS A 152 -14.29 -2.50 40.52
N GLU A 153 -14.44 -2.02 39.29
CA GLU A 153 -14.32 -2.84 38.08
C GLU A 153 -12.87 -3.31 37.83
N THR A 154 -11.87 -2.42 37.97
CA THR A 154 -10.46 -2.81 37.83
C THR A 154 -9.99 -3.75 38.95
N MET A 155 -10.47 -3.57 40.19
CA MET A 155 -10.26 -4.53 41.28
C MET A 155 -10.93 -5.88 41.00
N ARG A 156 -12.16 -5.89 40.44
CA ARG A 156 -12.85 -7.13 40.03
C ARG A 156 -12.11 -7.85 38.91
N MET A 157 -11.60 -7.13 37.91
CA MET A 157 -10.76 -7.69 36.85
C MET A 157 -9.45 -8.24 37.39
N LYS A 158 -8.74 -7.50 38.25
CA LYS A 158 -7.53 -8.00 38.93
C LYS A 158 -7.80 -9.23 39.80
N LYS A 159 -8.94 -9.29 40.48
CA LYS A 159 -9.37 -10.46 41.30
C LYS A 159 -9.73 -11.67 40.43
N LEU A 160 -10.36 -11.45 39.26
CA LEU A 160 -10.66 -12.50 38.29
C LEU A 160 -9.38 -13.04 37.64
N ALA A 161 -8.46 -12.15 37.22
CA ALA A 161 -7.16 -12.51 36.69
C ALA A 161 -6.34 -13.33 37.70
N ARG A 162 -6.19 -12.85 38.94
CA ARG A 162 -5.54 -13.62 40.03
C ARG A 162 -6.21 -14.97 40.29
N LYS A 163 -7.54 -15.09 40.17
CA LYS A 163 -8.24 -16.36 40.34
C LYS A 163 -7.97 -17.32 39.17
N SER A 164 -7.84 -16.82 37.94
CA SER A 164 -7.40 -17.60 36.78
C SER A 164 -5.95 -18.04 36.91
N GLU A 165 -5.07 -17.13 37.33
CA GLU A 165 -3.64 -17.36 37.52
C GLU A 165 -3.37 -18.39 38.63
N MET A 166 -4.10 -18.32 39.76
CA MET A 166 -4.04 -19.37 40.78
C MET A 166 -4.61 -20.70 40.29
N ALA A 167 -5.66 -20.70 39.46
CA ALA A 167 -6.19 -21.94 38.88
C ALA A 167 -5.24 -22.58 37.84
N GLU A 168 -4.42 -21.80 37.14
CA GLU A 168 -3.30 -22.35 36.34
C GLU A 168 -2.16 -22.83 37.23
N LYS A 169 -1.79 -22.10 38.27
CA LYS A 169 -0.73 -22.53 39.21
C LYS A 169 -1.12 -23.79 40.00
N GLU A 170 -2.38 -23.97 40.38
CA GLU A 170 -2.89 -25.24 40.92
C GLU A 170 -2.84 -26.38 39.89
N LYS A 171 -3.12 -26.11 38.61
CA LYS A 171 -3.00 -27.12 37.54
C LYS A 171 -1.54 -27.50 37.29
N MET A 172 -0.62 -26.54 37.31
CA MET A 172 0.82 -26.79 37.19
C MET A 172 1.34 -27.55 38.41
N ALA A 173 1.03 -27.12 39.63
CA ALA A 173 1.44 -27.82 40.85
C ALA A 173 0.85 -29.24 40.97
N LYS A 174 -0.38 -29.47 40.46
CA LYS A 174 -0.93 -30.83 40.31
C LYS A 174 -0.22 -31.65 39.24
N ALA A 175 0.23 -31.03 38.14
CA ALA A 175 1.02 -31.72 37.12
C ALA A 175 2.44 -32.06 37.61
N GLU A 176 3.09 -31.18 38.36
CA GLU A 176 4.39 -31.44 39.00
C GLU A 176 4.29 -32.55 40.06
N LYS A 177 3.31 -32.48 40.97
CA LYS A 177 3.08 -33.56 41.95
C LYS A 177 2.69 -34.91 41.31
N PHE A 178 2.21 -34.91 40.07
CA PHE A 178 1.98 -36.14 39.30
C PHE A 178 3.25 -36.66 38.59
N ALA A 179 4.32 -35.86 38.54
CA ALA A 179 5.60 -36.23 37.93
C ALA A 179 6.66 -36.72 38.94
N THR A 180 6.46 -36.49 40.25
CA THR A 180 7.47 -36.75 41.29
C THR A 180 7.25 -38.02 42.13
N VAL A 181 6.22 -38.83 41.85
CA VAL A 181 5.78 -39.93 42.74
C VAL A 181 6.07 -41.33 42.17
N ASP A 182 6.28 -41.47 40.87
CA ASP A 182 6.41 -42.77 40.19
C ASP A 182 7.84 -43.35 40.23
N LEU A 183 8.40 -43.49 41.45
CA LEU A 183 9.73 -44.05 41.74
C LEU A 183 9.79 -44.84 43.07
N SER A 184 8.73 -45.55 43.44
CA SER A 184 8.75 -46.54 44.54
C SER A 184 7.67 -47.62 44.36
N ASP A 185 8.02 -48.87 44.60
CA ASP A 185 7.19 -50.07 44.34
C ASP A 185 6.38 -50.53 45.58
N SER A 186 5.32 -51.33 45.35
CA SER A 186 4.66 -52.32 46.25
C SER A 186 3.14 -52.19 46.44
N SER A 187 2.45 -53.31 46.17
CA SER A 187 1.22 -53.83 46.82
C SER A 187 -0.19 -53.25 46.53
N SER A 188 -1.13 -54.19 46.33
CA SER A 188 -2.59 -54.05 46.09
C SER A 188 -3.39 -54.15 47.43
N PRO A 189 -4.76 -54.24 47.51
CA PRO A 189 -5.82 -54.22 46.48
C PRO A 189 -7.11 -53.39 46.83
N SER A 190 -8.20 -53.62 46.08
CA SER A 190 -9.65 -53.34 46.39
C SER A 190 -10.21 -51.89 46.20
N SER A 191 -11.52 -51.64 45.94
CA SER A 191 -12.56 -52.41 45.20
C SER A 191 -13.87 -51.61 44.93
N GLY A 192 -14.17 -51.27 43.66
CA GLY A 192 -15.53 -50.97 43.11
C GLY A 192 -16.31 -49.74 43.66
N PRO A 193 -17.58 -49.52 43.25
CA PRO A 193 -18.31 -50.14 42.11
C PRO A 193 -19.14 -49.17 41.21
N SER A 194 -19.46 -49.62 39.97
CA SER A 194 -20.66 -49.27 39.14
C SER A 194 -20.89 -47.79 38.69
N SER A 195 -21.71 -47.47 37.68
CA SER A 195 -22.74 -48.23 36.95
C SER A 195 -22.94 -47.79 35.47
N GLN A 196 -23.04 -48.77 34.55
CA GLN A 196 -23.95 -48.87 33.36
C GLN A 196 -24.03 -47.72 32.30
N GLU A 197 -24.40 -47.94 31.03
CA GLU A 197 -25.03 -49.12 30.39
C GLU A 197 -24.71 -49.24 28.86
N ASN A 198 -24.57 -50.49 28.37
CA ASN A 198 -24.91 -51.10 27.05
C ASN A 198 -24.79 -50.34 25.69
N SER A 199 -24.71 -50.98 24.50
CA SER A 199 -24.32 -52.31 23.94
C SER A 199 -24.71 -52.28 22.42
N PRO A 200 -24.61 -53.33 21.57
CA PRO A 200 -23.65 -54.44 21.43
C PRO A 200 -22.95 -54.45 20.03
N PHE A 201 -21.85 -55.20 19.86
CA PHE A 201 -21.85 -56.54 19.20
C PHE A 201 -20.47 -57.20 19.24
N ARG A 202 -20.45 -58.54 19.12
CA ARG A 202 -19.41 -59.44 19.60
C ARG A 202 -18.34 -59.78 18.55
N GLY A 203 -17.11 -59.99 19.01
CA GLY A 203 -15.98 -60.51 18.22
C GLY A 203 -14.80 -60.88 19.13
N GLU A 204 -14.79 -62.12 19.64
CA GLU A 204 -13.80 -62.59 20.63
C GLU A 204 -12.54 -63.16 19.97
N THR A 205 -11.37 -62.78 20.46
CA THR A 205 -10.26 -63.73 20.66
C THR A 205 -9.29 -63.22 21.72
N SER A 206 -8.78 -64.12 22.56
CA SER A 206 -7.87 -63.79 23.67
C SER A 206 -6.41 -63.72 23.22
N SER A 207 -5.66 -62.75 23.75
CA SER A 207 -4.22 -62.86 24.01
C SER A 207 -3.77 -61.74 24.95
N GLN A 208 -3.42 -62.09 26.19
CA GLN A 208 -2.69 -61.18 27.07
C GLN A 208 -1.25 -61.03 26.56
N VAL A 209 -0.81 -59.80 26.33
CA VAL A 209 0.61 -59.48 26.09
C VAL A 209 1.00 -58.32 27.00
N SER A 210 1.96 -58.57 27.89
CA SER A 210 2.53 -57.59 28.82
C SER A 210 3.38 -56.56 28.05
N SER A 211 2.74 -55.52 27.52
CA SER A 211 3.46 -54.49 26.78
C SER A 211 4.23 -53.56 27.71
N SER A 212 5.56 -53.63 27.65
CA SER A 212 6.46 -52.59 28.17
C SER A 212 6.12 -51.21 27.58
N PRO A 213 6.47 -50.09 28.25
CA PRO A 213 6.06 -48.75 27.83
C PRO A 213 6.60 -48.39 26.43
N LYS A 214 5.73 -48.50 25.42
CA LYS A 214 6.06 -48.29 24.00
C LYS A 214 6.61 -46.89 23.77
N LYS A 215 7.90 -46.80 23.47
CA LYS A 215 8.65 -45.54 23.25
C LYS A 215 7.86 -44.59 22.34
N ARG A 216 7.72 -43.33 22.76
CA ARG A 216 7.06 -42.28 21.96
C ARG A 216 8.00 -41.76 20.87
N LEU A 217 7.44 -41.51 19.68
CA LEU A 217 8.14 -40.79 18.63
C LEU A 217 8.42 -39.34 19.11
N LYS A 218 9.69 -38.99 19.30
CA LYS A 218 10.12 -37.63 19.65
C LYS A 218 9.97 -36.73 18.42
N VAL A 219 9.41 -35.52 18.62
CA VAL A 219 9.44 -34.45 17.62
C VAL A 219 10.65 -33.57 17.96
N THR A 220 11.70 -33.67 17.15
CA THR A 220 12.98 -32.96 17.34
C THR A 220 13.07 -31.72 16.45
N PRO A 221 14.04 -30.81 16.65
CA PRO A 221 14.20 -29.62 15.81
C PRO A 221 14.39 -29.94 14.32
N GLU A 222 15.04 -31.05 14.00
CA GLU A 222 15.28 -31.52 12.62
C GLU A 222 13.95 -31.94 11.97
N VAL A 223 13.10 -32.66 12.72
CA VAL A 223 11.74 -33.02 12.27
C VAL A 223 10.89 -31.75 12.06
N VAL A 224 10.94 -30.78 12.97
CA VAL A 224 10.25 -29.48 12.79
C VAL A 224 10.76 -28.77 11.53
N SER A 225 12.08 -28.68 11.35
CA SER A 225 12.73 -28.04 10.19
C SER A 225 12.33 -28.70 8.88
N ALA A 226 12.29 -30.03 8.82
CA ALA A 226 11.81 -30.77 7.65
C ALA A 226 10.31 -30.51 7.35
N LEU A 227 9.45 -30.52 8.37
CA LEU A 227 8.01 -30.23 8.22
C LEU A 227 7.72 -28.78 7.82
N ASP A 228 8.57 -27.84 8.22
CA ASP A 228 8.46 -26.42 7.88
C ASP A 228 8.97 -26.16 6.45
N ARG A 229 10.13 -26.71 6.07
CA ARG A 229 10.69 -26.64 4.70
C ARG A 229 9.76 -27.27 3.65
N THR A 230 9.01 -28.30 4.02
CA THR A 230 8.01 -28.96 3.16
C THR A 230 6.60 -28.35 3.24
N ASN A 231 6.42 -27.26 4.00
CA ASN A 231 5.14 -26.55 4.19
C ASN A 231 3.98 -27.48 4.62
N LEU A 232 4.27 -28.45 5.49
CA LEU A 232 3.27 -29.41 5.99
C LEU A 232 2.48 -28.82 7.15
N SER A 233 1.16 -28.74 7.03
CA SER A 233 0.28 -28.33 8.13
C SER A 233 0.28 -29.37 9.26
N ASP A 234 0.02 -28.95 10.50
CA ASP A 234 0.01 -29.85 11.67
C ASP A 234 -0.86 -31.10 11.47
N ARG A 235 -1.96 -31.01 10.72
CA ARG A 235 -2.82 -32.15 10.40
C ARG A 235 -2.11 -33.14 9.46
N LYS A 236 -1.55 -32.68 8.33
CA LYS A 236 -0.80 -33.53 7.39
C LYS A 236 0.42 -34.15 8.07
N ALA A 237 1.17 -33.35 8.82
CA ALA A 237 2.32 -33.78 9.58
C ALA A 237 1.97 -34.82 10.67
N THR A 238 0.83 -34.67 11.38
CA THR A 238 0.37 -35.69 12.34
C THR A 238 0.06 -37.01 11.64
N HIS A 239 -0.63 -37.00 10.49
CA HIS A 239 -0.90 -38.23 9.74
C HIS A 239 0.37 -38.93 9.25
N LEU A 240 1.37 -38.18 8.76
CA LEU A 240 2.67 -38.73 8.35
C LEU A 240 3.44 -39.33 9.55
N LEU A 241 3.57 -38.58 10.64
CA LEU A 241 4.23 -39.06 11.86
C LEU A 241 3.49 -40.24 12.51
N GLN A 242 2.18 -40.35 12.32
CA GLN A 242 1.38 -41.50 12.75
C GLN A 242 1.74 -42.77 11.94
N ALA A 243 1.78 -42.67 10.61
CA ALA A 243 2.18 -43.79 9.75
C ALA A 243 3.62 -44.25 10.06
N VAL A 244 4.55 -43.31 10.20
CA VAL A 244 5.94 -43.60 10.59
C VAL A 244 6.01 -44.27 11.96
N ALA A 245 5.35 -43.73 12.99
CA ALA A 245 5.33 -44.32 14.32
C ALA A 245 4.80 -45.76 14.32
N SER A 246 3.69 -46.02 13.62
CA SER A 246 3.16 -47.37 13.43
C SER A 246 4.16 -48.32 12.76
N SER A 247 4.86 -47.88 11.71
CA SER A 247 5.88 -48.69 11.02
C SER A 247 7.11 -48.99 11.88
N SER A 248 7.44 -48.12 12.84
CA SER A 248 8.58 -48.28 13.75
C SER A 248 8.21 -48.88 15.12
N GLY A 249 6.97 -49.32 15.33
CA GLY A 249 6.48 -49.83 16.62
C GLY A 249 6.40 -48.78 17.76
N LEU A 250 6.54 -47.50 17.42
CA LEU A 250 6.52 -46.37 18.35
C LEU A 250 5.09 -45.87 18.58
N THR A 251 4.85 -45.22 19.73
CA THR A 251 3.60 -44.49 19.94
C THR A 251 3.65 -43.09 19.30
N PRO A 252 2.64 -42.68 18.52
CA PRO A 252 2.67 -41.43 17.75
C PRO A 252 2.55 -40.19 18.63
N ALA A 253 3.16 -39.08 18.17
CA ALA A 253 3.01 -37.78 18.80
C ALA A 253 1.62 -37.19 18.52
N SER A 254 0.94 -36.68 19.56
CA SER A 254 -0.35 -35.99 19.38
C SER A 254 -0.17 -34.70 18.56
N ARG A 255 -1.20 -34.28 17.81
CA ARG A 255 -1.22 -32.98 17.09
C ARG A 255 -0.88 -31.81 18.02
N SER A 256 -1.34 -31.85 19.27
CA SER A 256 -1.03 -30.88 20.34
C SER A 256 0.41 -30.94 20.84
N THR A 257 1.07 -32.10 20.81
CA THR A 257 2.50 -32.24 21.11
C THR A 257 3.32 -31.68 19.95
N LEU A 258 2.99 -32.06 18.72
CA LEU A 258 3.61 -31.55 17.50
C LEU A 258 3.52 -30.02 17.42
N ARG A 259 2.32 -29.44 17.59
CA ARG A 259 2.14 -27.98 17.53
C ARG A 259 2.97 -27.26 18.60
N ARG A 260 3.02 -27.77 19.84
CA ARG A 260 3.87 -27.18 20.90
C ARG A 260 5.35 -27.26 20.55
N SER A 261 5.83 -28.42 20.09
CA SER A 261 7.22 -28.60 19.62
C SER A 261 7.57 -27.61 18.50
N ARG A 262 6.74 -27.51 17.45
CA ARG A 262 6.94 -26.52 16.36
C ARG A 262 6.99 -25.08 16.87
N MET A 263 6.11 -24.70 17.80
CA MET A 263 6.10 -23.35 18.37
C MET A 263 7.38 -23.06 19.18
N MET A 264 7.83 -23.98 20.04
CA MET A 264 9.07 -23.78 20.81
C MET A 264 10.31 -23.73 19.90
N THR A 265 10.45 -24.67 18.96
CA THR A 265 11.59 -24.66 18.01
C THR A 265 11.62 -23.39 17.15
N ARG A 266 10.45 -22.89 16.71
CA ARG A 266 10.39 -21.62 15.95
C ARG A 266 10.72 -20.39 16.81
N THR A 267 10.37 -20.41 18.10
CA THR A 267 10.70 -19.31 19.02
C THR A 267 12.21 -19.27 19.26
N ALA A 268 12.81 -20.39 19.65
CA ALA A 268 14.26 -20.50 19.83
C ALA A 268 15.04 -20.17 18.54
N LEU A 269 14.57 -20.61 17.37
CA LEU A 269 15.18 -20.26 16.09
C LEU A 269 15.03 -18.76 15.76
N ALA A 270 13.92 -18.11 16.12
CA ALA A 270 13.74 -16.68 15.93
C ALA A 270 14.63 -15.85 16.88
N GLU A 271 14.85 -16.34 18.10
CA GLU A 271 15.78 -15.77 19.08
C GLU A 271 17.23 -15.90 18.60
N ASP A 272 17.65 -17.08 18.15
CA ASP A 272 18.98 -17.34 17.54
C ASP A 272 19.25 -16.46 16.30
N ILE A 273 18.29 -16.40 15.37
CA ILE A 273 18.32 -15.54 14.17
C ILE A 273 18.36 -14.04 14.52
N LYS A 274 17.93 -13.67 15.73
CA LYS A 274 17.96 -12.29 16.23
C LYS A 274 19.29 -11.98 16.90
N THR A 275 19.74 -12.81 17.84
CA THR A 275 21.01 -12.63 18.57
C THR A 275 22.19 -12.58 17.61
N SER A 276 22.34 -13.55 16.71
CA SER A 276 23.40 -13.60 15.68
C SER A 276 23.42 -12.37 14.76
N PHE A 277 22.25 -11.76 14.51
CA PHE A 277 22.15 -10.52 13.74
C PHE A 277 22.49 -9.29 14.58
N GLN A 278 22.10 -9.24 15.86
CA GLN A 278 22.49 -8.15 16.76
C GLN A 278 24.00 -8.15 17.02
N GLU A 279 24.62 -9.32 17.18
CA GLU A 279 26.08 -9.49 17.27
C GLU A 279 26.77 -8.93 16.02
N PHE A 280 26.33 -9.32 14.82
CA PHE A 280 26.85 -8.79 13.55
C PHE A 280 26.69 -7.26 13.43
N ILE A 281 25.50 -6.72 13.73
CA ILE A 281 25.23 -5.27 13.62
C ILE A 281 26.02 -4.45 14.66
N ASN A 282 26.33 -5.03 15.83
CA ASN A 282 27.14 -4.40 16.86
C ASN A 282 28.66 -4.48 16.56
N ALA A 283 29.10 -5.47 15.77
CA ALA A 283 30.51 -5.63 15.39
C ALA A 283 30.88 -4.79 14.15
N GLU A 284 30.07 -4.86 13.09
CA GLU A 284 30.33 -4.18 11.80
C GLU A 284 29.76 -2.76 11.74
N GLU A 285 28.93 -2.37 12.72
CA GLU A 285 28.21 -1.09 12.82
C GLU A 285 27.51 -0.59 11.51
N PRO A 286 26.95 -1.45 10.63
CA PRO A 286 26.75 -1.07 9.24
C PRO A 286 25.53 -0.15 9.05
N PRO A 287 25.58 0.78 8.07
CA PRO A 287 24.45 1.65 7.77
C PRO A 287 23.26 0.85 7.23
N LEU A 288 22.09 0.99 7.86
CA LEU A 288 20.87 0.26 7.49
C LEU A 288 19.88 1.16 6.75
N ILE A 289 19.29 0.61 5.68
CA ILE A 289 18.09 1.14 5.02
C ILE A 289 16.90 0.28 5.44
N VAL A 290 15.83 0.89 5.95
CA VAL A 290 14.58 0.17 6.29
C VAL A 290 13.55 0.26 5.16
N HIS A 291 12.91 -0.85 4.84
CA HIS A 291 11.97 -1.01 3.73
C HIS A 291 10.62 -1.53 4.26
N TRP A 292 9.52 -1.01 3.72
CA TRP A 292 8.18 -1.56 4.00
C TRP A 292 7.24 -1.47 2.78
N ASP A 293 6.39 -2.48 2.63
CA ASP A 293 5.33 -2.56 1.60
C ASP A 293 4.08 -3.21 2.22
N GLY A 294 2.94 -2.54 2.16
CA GLY A 294 1.71 -2.94 2.87
C GLY A 294 0.88 -3.97 2.09
N LYS A 295 0.44 -5.05 2.74
CA LYS A 295 -0.23 -6.16 2.05
C LYS A 295 -1.43 -6.72 2.80
N LEU A 296 -2.59 -6.68 2.17
CA LEU A 296 -3.78 -7.40 2.62
C LEU A 296 -3.57 -8.92 2.48
N LEU A 297 -3.61 -9.64 3.60
CA LEU A 297 -3.52 -11.10 3.68
C LEU A 297 -4.71 -11.65 4.50
N PRO A 298 -5.14 -12.91 4.31
CA PRO A 298 -6.14 -13.53 5.17
C PRO A 298 -5.66 -13.62 6.63
N ASP A 299 -6.54 -13.37 7.61
CA ASP A 299 -6.12 -13.45 9.01
C ASP A 299 -5.99 -14.91 9.48
N LEU A 300 -4.86 -15.22 10.10
CA LEU A 300 -4.49 -16.57 10.52
C LEU A 300 -4.72 -16.82 12.02
N THR A 301 -5.27 -15.83 12.74
CA THR A 301 -5.46 -15.85 14.20
C THR A 301 -6.80 -16.46 14.63
N GLY A 302 -7.67 -16.83 13.69
CA GLY A 302 -8.93 -17.55 13.95
C GLY A 302 -10.16 -16.66 14.18
N GLU A 303 -9.98 -15.35 14.34
CA GLU A 303 -11.08 -14.37 14.48
C GLU A 303 -11.70 -14.03 13.10
N GLY A 304 -12.35 -15.03 12.50
CA GLY A 304 -13.04 -14.95 11.22
C GLY A 304 -12.15 -15.37 10.04
N GLU A 305 -12.14 -16.66 9.71
CA GLU A 305 -11.59 -17.15 8.45
C GLU A 305 -12.24 -16.42 7.26
N GLY A 306 -11.41 -15.81 6.41
CA GLY A 306 -11.86 -14.99 5.27
C GLY A 306 -11.76 -13.48 5.47
N ASN A 307 -11.54 -12.98 6.70
CA ASN A 307 -11.20 -11.57 6.92
C ASN A 307 -9.84 -11.24 6.30
N LEU A 308 -9.78 -10.23 5.42
CA LEU A 308 -8.53 -9.64 4.97
C LEU A 308 -8.05 -8.61 5.99
N VAL A 309 -6.79 -8.74 6.37
CA VAL A 309 -6.11 -7.90 7.36
C VAL A 309 -4.82 -7.39 6.79
N ASP A 310 -4.49 -6.16 7.16
CA ASP A 310 -3.26 -5.52 6.70
C ASP A 310 -2.05 -6.10 7.44
N ARG A 311 -0.97 -6.31 6.69
CA ARG A 311 0.30 -6.90 7.14
C ARG A 311 1.42 -6.10 6.52
N LEU A 312 2.33 -5.65 7.37
CA LEU A 312 3.46 -4.82 6.98
C LEU A 312 4.77 -5.61 7.13
N PRO A 313 5.24 -6.32 6.10
CA PRO A 313 6.64 -6.70 5.98
C PRO A 313 7.56 -5.51 6.28
N ILE A 314 8.46 -5.68 7.24
CA ILE A 314 9.50 -4.71 7.60
C ILE A 314 10.84 -5.42 7.38
N ILE A 315 11.65 -4.86 6.47
CA ILE A 315 12.90 -5.44 5.99
C ILE A 315 14.01 -4.40 6.18
N VAL A 316 15.25 -4.83 6.44
CA VAL A 316 16.44 -3.95 6.33
C VAL A 316 17.44 -4.50 5.32
N SER A 317 18.14 -3.58 4.65
CA SER A 317 19.27 -3.88 3.77
C SER A 317 20.47 -3.00 4.10
N SER A 318 21.65 -3.45 3.71
CA SER A 318 22.92 -2.75 3.83
C SER A 318 23.94 -3.38 2.87
N PRO A 319 24.94 -2.65 2.35
CA PRO A 319 26.04 -3.24 1.57
C PRO A 319 26.81 -4.35 2.31
N ALA A 320 26.84 -4.31 3.65
CA ALA A 320 27.46 -5.34 4.48
C ALA A 320 26.63 -6.64 4.60
N LEU A 321 25.36 -6.63 4.19
CA LEU A 321 24.47 -7.80 4.28
C LEU A 321 24.40 -8.53 2.94
N GLU A 322 24.79 -9.81 2.93
CA GLU A 322 24.73 -10.69 1.75
C GLU A 322 23.29 -10.82 1.19
N LYS A 323 22.27 -10.67 2.06
CA LYS A 323 20.84 -10.67 1.73
C LYS A 323 20.06 -9.74 2.65
N GLU A 324 18.95 -9.21 2.13
CA GLU A 324 17.94 -8.45 2.89
C GLU A 324 17.43 -9.25 4.11
N LYS A 325 17.32 -8.58 5.27
CA LYS A 325 16.85 -9.18 6.53
C LYS A 325 15.39 -8.80 6.78
N LEU A 326 14.48 -9.77 6.73
CA LEU A 326 13.12 -9.61 7.25
C LEU A 326 13.15 -9.55 8.78
N LEU A 327 12.70 -8.43 9.35
CA LEU A 327 12.62 -8.21 10.80
C LEU A 327 11.27 -8.65 11.37
N GLY A 328 10.19 -8.50 10.59
CA GLY A 328 8.85 -8.86 11.03
C GLY A 328 7.78 -8.63 9.97
N MET A 329 6.56 -9.08 10.28
CA MET A 329 5.36 -8.83 9.47
C MET A 329 4.15 -8.53 10.38
N PRO A 330 4.17 -7.45 11.19
CA PRO A 330 3.09 -7.08 12.09
C PRO A 330 1.73 -6.91 11.41
N LYS A 331 0.66 -7.20 12.17
CA LYS A 331 -0.74 -6.89 11.84
C LYS A 331 -1.00 -5.41 12.11
N LEU A 332 -1.50 -4.68 11.12
CA LEU A 332 -1.99 -3.31 11.32
C LEU A 332 -3.51 -3.30 11.51
N PRO A 333 -4.07 -2.36 12.30
CA PRO A 333 -5.51 -2.13 12.34
C PRO A 333 -6.03 -1.50 11.03
N ALA A 334 -5.18 -0.71 10.35
CA ALA A 334 -5.37 -0.18 9.01
C ALA A 334 -4.02 0.32 8.45
N GLY A 335 -3.82 0.28 7.13
CA GLY A 335 -2.67 0.84 6.41
C GLY A 335 -2.64 2.38 6.37
N MET A 336 -2.68 3.02 7.55
CA MET A 336 -2.49 4.46 7.71
C MET A 336 -1.04 4.75 8.12
N GLY A 337 -0.46 5.84 7.62
CA GLY A 337 0.96 6.18 7.83
C GLY A 337 1.41 6.17 9.29
N ALA A 338 0.58 6.67 10.20
CA ALA A 338 0.87 6.61 11.64
C ALA A 338 0.91 5.18 12.20
N ALA A 339 0.00 4.29 11.78
CA ALA A 339 0.01 2.90 12.22
C ALA A 339 1.23 2.14 11.66
N MET A 340 1.66 2.46 10.42
CA MET A 340 2.87 1.92 9.82
C MET A 340 4.12 2.41 10.57
N ALA A 341 4.28 3.73 10.76
CA ALA A 341 5.43 4.31 11.45
C ALA A 341 5.57 3.76 12.88
N THR A 342 4.48 3.67 13.64
CA THR A 342 4.51 3.07 14.99
C THR A 342 5.02 1.63 14.95
N LYS A 343 4.57 0.78 14.01
CA LYS A 343 5.04 -0.61 13.92
C LYS A 343 6.46 -0.75 13.35
N VAL A 344 6.92 0.16 12.50
CA VAL A 344 8.33 0.23 12.10
C VAL A 344 9.21 0.59 13.32
N VAL A 345 8.85 1.61 14.09
CA VAL A 345 9.61 2.05 15.27
C VAL A 345 9.60 1.02 16.40
N GLU A 346 8.49 0.29 16.60
CA GLU A 346 8.43 -0.86 17.51
C GLU A 346 9.42 -1.94 17.08
N VAL A 347 9.34 -2.45 15.84
CA VAL A 347 10.19 -3.55 15.35
C VAL A 347 11.66 -3.15 15.30
N LEU A 348 12.01 -1.93 14.87
CA LEU A 348 13.39 -1.44 14.94
C LEU A 348 13.91 -1.35 16.39
N GLY A 349 13.02 -1.11 17.36
CA GLY A 349 13.32 -1.15 18.79
C GLY A 349 13.47 -2.56 19.35
N GLU A 350 12.58 -3.49 18.99
CA GLU A 350 12.67 -4.91 19.35
C GLU A 350 14.00 -5.51 18.88
N TRP A 351 14.46 -5.16 17.68
CA TRP A 351 15.73 -5.58 17.11
C TRP A 351 16.93 -4.73 17.57
N GLY A 352 16.73 -3.63 18.29
CA GLY A 352 17.82 -2.81 18.86
C GLY A 352 18.63 -1.98 17.85
N ILE A 353 18.11 -1.75 16.64
CA ILE A 353 18.87 -1.21 15.50
C ILE A 353 18.50 0.22 15.08
N LYS A 354 17.65 0.91 15.85
CA LYS A 354 17.18 2.29 15.56
C LYS A 354 18.31 3.25 15.18
N GLU A 355 19.41 3.21 15.91
CA GLU A 355 20.52 4.15 15.69
C GLU A 355 21.30 3.87 14.41
N LYS A 356 21.33 2.62 13.93
CA LYS A 356 22.00 2.22 12.68
C LYS A 356 21.17 2.50 11.41
N VAL A 357 19.89 2.85 11.54
CA VAL A 357 19.07 3.27 10.38
C VAL A 357 19.49 4.65 9.90
N VAL A 358 19.88 4.75 8.61
CA VAL A 358 20.30 6.00 7.94
C VAL A 358 19.39 6.37 6.77
N GLY A 359 18.56 5.44 6.29
CA GLY A 359 17.67 5.64 5.15
C GLY A 359 16.41 4.79 5.23
N MET A 360 15.43 5.16 4.42
CA MET A 360 14.15 4.46 4.31
C MET A 360 13.71 4.34 2.85
N SER A 361 13.07 3.22 2.51
CA SER A 361 12.64 2.86 1.16
C SER A 361 11.16 2.48 1.17
N PHE A 362 10.37 3.15 0.33
CA PHE A 362 8.92 3.16 0.42
C PHE A 362 8.22 3.49 -0.90
N ASP A 363 6.96 3.07 -1.04
CA ASP A 363 6.12 3.45 -2.17
C ASP A 363 5.59 4.89 -2.03
N THR A 364 5.32 5.59 -3.14
CA THR A 364 5.02 7.04 -3.10
C THR A 364 3.56 7.37 -2.74
N THR A 365 2.82 6.43 -2.12
CA THR A 365 1.44 6.67 -1.66
C THR A 365 1.35 7.77 -0.61
N ALA A 366 0.19 8.43 -0.52
CA ALA A 366 -0.08 9.47 0.47
C ALA A 366 -0.01 8.95 1.93
N SER A 367 -0.17 7.64 2.15
CA SER A 367 0.05 6.95 3.41
C SER A 367 1.52 6.96 3.85
N ASN A 368 2.47 6.98 2.91
CA ASN A 368 3.89 7.12 3.20
C ASN A 368 4.34 8.59 3.16
N THR A 369 3.99 9.31 2.08
CA THR A 369 4.52 10.64 1.74
C THR A 369 3.73 11.83 2.32
N GLY A 370 2.63 11.58 3.06
CA GLY A 370 1.74 12.62 3.55
C GLY A 370 2.39 13.62 4.54
N ILE A 371 2.33 14.92 4.20
CA ILE A 371 2.95 16.04 4.95
C ILE A 371 2.61 16.11 6.46
N HIS A 372 1.49 15.55 6.92
CA HIS A 372 1.12 15.56 8.33
C HIS A 372 1.17 14.16 8.97
N THR A 373 0.64 13.15 8.28
CA THR A 373 0.40 11.79 8.81
C THR A 373 1.07 10.67 8.00
N GLY A 374 2.00 11.01 7.12
CA GLY A 374 2.76 10.05 6.32
C GLY A 374 3.78 9.28 7.15
N CYS A 375 3.97 8.00 6.81
CA CYS A 375 4.89 7.11 7.51
C CYS A 375 6.32 7.67 7.57
N CYS A 376 6.83 8.25 6.49
CA CYS A 376 8.23 8.70 6.39
C CYS A 376 8.53 9.81 7.42
N ARG A 377 7.70 10.87 7.43
CA ARG A 377 7.84 12.01 8.35
C ARG A 377 7.67 11.61 9.82
N LEU A 378 6.77 10.65 10.10
CA LEU A 378 6.55 10.14 11.45
C LEU A 378 7.66 9.20 11.92
N LEU A 379 8.36 8.53 11.00
CA LEU A 379 9.54 7.72 11.29
C LEU A 379 10.76 8.59 11.64
N GLU A 380 10.97 9.69 10.91
CA GLU A 380 12.02 10.69 11.23
C GLU A 380 11.75 11.36 12.59
N GLU A 381 10.51 11.80 12.83
CA GLU A 381 10.07 12.37 14.12
C GLU A 381 10.29 11.39 15.30
N ALA A 382 9.99 10.10 15.10
CA ALA A 382 10.12 9.08 16.14
C ALA A 382 11.54 8.50 16.32
N LEU A 383 12.46 8.79 15.40
CA LEU A 383 13.89 8.44 15.50
C LEU A 383 14.78 9.65 15.81
N GLY A 384 14.24 10.87 15.82
CA GLY A 384 14.97 12.09 16.19
C GLY A 384 16.03 12.55 15.18
N LYS A 385 16.00 12.03 13.95
CA LYS A 385 17.02 12.29 12.90
C LYS A 385 16.41 12.28 11.49
N PRO A 386 16.94 13.07 10.55
CA PRO A 386 16.59 12.94 9.13
C PRO A 386 17.06 11.58 8.59
N LEU A 387 16.36 11.06 7.58
CA LEU A 387 16.73 9.81 6.89
C LEU A 387 16.78 10.02 5.37
N LEU A 388 17.64 9.27 4.68
CA LEU A 388 17.67 9.27 3.22
C LEU A 388 16.36 8.68 2.66
N ASN A 389 15.59 9.49 1.94
CA ASN A 389 14.23 9.18 1.50
C ASN A 389 14.21 8.51 0.11
N LEU A 390 14.42 7.19 0.05
CA LEU A 390 14.52 6.39 -1.17
C LEU A 390 13.14 6.00 -1.73
N ALA A 391 12.51 6.93 -2.44
CA ALA A 391 11.22 6.72 -3.09
C ALA A 391 11.27 5.63 -4.18
N CYS A 392 10.27 4.74 -4.22
CA CYS A 392 10.22 3.64 -5.19
C CYS A 392 9.91 4.13 -6.63
N HIS A 393 10.94 4.24 -7.48
CA HIS A 393 10.82 4.65 -8.89
C HIS A 393 9.88 3.74 -9.71
N HIS A 394 9.84 2.43 -9.43
CA HIS A 394 8.89 1.50 -10.07
C HIS A 394 7.43 1.91 -9.82
N HIS A 395 7.08 2.40 -8.63
CA HIS A 395 5.74 2.91 -8.33
C HIS A 395 5.44 4.18 -9.16
N VAL A 396 6.43 5.07 -9.31
CA VAL A 396 6.29 6.30 -10.11
C VAL A 396 6.04 5.95 -11.59
N ILE A 397 6.81 5.02 -12.17
CA ILE A 397 6.68 4.60 -13.57
C ILE A 397 5.35 3.87 -13.84
N GLU A 398 4.82 3.14 -12.86
CA GLU A 398 3.45 2.60 -12.92
C GLU A 398 2.38 3.70 -12.98
N LEU A 399 2.53 4.81 -12.24
CA LEU A 399 1.60 5.93 -12.32
C LEU A 399 1.61 6.57 -13.72
N ILE A 400 2.79 6.63 -14.37
CA ILE A 400 2.92 7.07 -15.77
C ILE A 400 2.16 6.13 -16.71
N LEU A 401 2.34 4.80 -16.59
CA LEU A 401 1.60 3.83 -17.40
C LEU A 401 0.09 3.86 -17.15
N ALA A 402 -0.33 4.02 -15.90
CA ALA A 402 -1.74 4.15 -15.53
C ALA A 402 -2.36 5.43 -16.13
N ALA A 403 -1.61 6.53 -16.19
CA ALA A 403 -2.03 7.76 -16.85
C ALA A 403 -2.17 7.58 -18.36
N ALA A 404 -1.17 7.00 -19.04
CA ALA A 404 -1.22 6.67 -20.46
C ALA A 404 -2.43 5.77 -20.81
N PHE A 405 -2.65 4.71 -20.01
CA PHE A 405 -3.75 3.77 -20.23
C PHE A 405 -5.11 4.44 -20.08
N LYS A 406 -5.27 5.30 -19.08
CA LYS A 406 -6.49 6.06 -18.84
C LYS A 406 -6.79 7.08 -19.95
N GLU A 407 -5.75 7.68 -20.55
CA GLU A 407 -5.91 8.64 -21.65
C GLU A 407 -6.57 7.97 -22.87
N VAL A 408 -6.05 6.82 -23.31
CA VAL A 408 -6.50 6.17 -24.56
C VAL A 408 -7.68 5.20 -24.38
N MET A 409 -7.78 4.49 -23.25
CA MET A 409 -8.90 3.57 -22.97
C MET A 409 -10.07 4.26 -22.24
N GLY A 410 -9.84 5.43 -21.64
CA GLY A 410 -10.80 6.13 -20.79
C GLY A 410 -10.85 5.62 -19.34
N PRO A 411 -11.74 6.19 -18.50
CA PRO A 411 -11.87 5.81 -17.10
C PRO A 411 -12.59 4.46 -16.94
N SER A 412 -12.00 3.53 -16.18
CA SER A 412 -12.73 2.33 -15.74
C SER A 412 -13.69 2.67 -14.59
N SER A 413 -14.94 2.24 -14.72
CA SER A 413 -15.94 2.23 -13.65
C SER A 413 -15.93 0.94 -12.81
N GLY A 414 -15.09 -0.04 -13.17
CA GLY A 414 -15.07 -1.38 -12.56
C GLY A 414 -13.73 -1.81 -11.94
N PRO A 415 -13.74 -2.82 -11.05
CA PRO A 415 -12.54 -3.35 -10.40
C PRO A 415 -11.61 -4.11 -11.36
N THR A 416 -12.08 -4.42 -12.57
CA THR A 416 -11.38 -5.12 -13.64
C THR A 416 -11.44 -4.31 -14.94
N ILE A 417 -10.41 -4.46 -15.77
CA ILE A 417 -10.37 -3.90 -17.13
C ILE A 417 -11.09 -4.89 -18.06
N GLN A 418 -12.20 -4.48 -18.68
CA GLN A 418 -13.05 -5.41 -19.43
C GLN A 418 -12.37 -6.01 -20.65
N LEU A 419 -11.55 -5.24 -21.39
CA LEU A 419 -10.74 -5.73 -22.50
C LEU A 419 -9.81 -6.89 -22.08
N PHE A 420 -9.15 -6.76 -20.93
CA PHE A 420 -8.28 -7.80 -20.36
C PHE A 420 -9.09 -9.02 -19.88
N LYS A 421 -10.32 -8.80 -19.40
CA LYS A 421 -11.25 -9.87 -19.05
C LYS A 421 -11.62 -10.70 -20.29
N ARG A 422 -12.11 -10.04 -21.35
CA ARG A 422 -12.49 -10.71 -22.62
C ARG A 422 -11.31 -11.51 -23.18
N PHE A 423 -10.12 -10.91 -23.28
CA PHE A 423 -8.92 -11.61 -23.75
C PHE A 423 -8.56 -12.86 -22.92
N ARG A 424 -8.63 -12.77 -21.58
CA ARG A 424 -8.35 -13.92 -20.71
C ARG A 424 -9.41 -15.01 -20.80
N GLU A 425 -10.67 -14.64 -21.05
CA GLU A 425 -11.79 -15.57 -21.30
C GLU A 425 -11.69 -16.21 -22.70
N GLN A 426 -11.14 -15.49 -23.68
CA GLN A 426 -10.93 -15.97 -25.04
C GLN A 426 -9.66 -16.82 -25.21
N TRP A 427 -8.66 -16.69 -24.33
CA TRP A 427 -7.35 -17.37 -24.45
C TRP A 427 -7.40 -18.88 -24.79
N PRO A 428 -8.30 -19.72 -24.23
CA PRO A 428 -8.37 -21.14 -24.57
C PRO A 428 -8.77 -21.45 -26.02
N TYR A 429 -9.24 -20.45 -26.77
CA TYR A 429 -9.70 -20.55 -28.15
C TYR A 429 -8.76 -19.83 -29.14
N ILE A 430 -7.66 -19.25 -28.65
CA ILE A 430 -6.63 -18.60 -29.47
C ILE A 430 -5.55 -19.65 -29.75
N PRO A 431 -5.20 -19.95 -31.02
CA PRO A 431 -4.11 -20.87 -31.35
C PRO A 431 -2.74 -20.21 -31.09
N HIS A 432 -2.40 -20.03 -29.81
CA HIS A 432 -1.23 -19.29 -29.35
C HIS A 432 0.13 -20.02 -29.55
N GLU A 433 0.11 -21.17 -30.22
CA GLU A 433 1.27 -21.94 -30.66
C GLU A 433 1.48 -21.87 -32.19
N ASP A 434 0.51 -21.30 -32.92
CA ASP A 434 0.56 -21.06 -34.36
C ASP A 434 1.20 -19.69 -34.67
N PRO A 435 2.29 -19.64 -35.46
CA PRO A 435 2.87 -18.38 -35.92
C PRO A 435 1.93 -17.49 -36.74
N GLU A 436 1.02 -18.06 -37.54
CA GLU A 436 0.08 -17.28 -38.38
C GLU A 436 -0.98 -16.57 -37.53
N ALA A 437 -1.25 -17.06 -36.33
CA ALA A 437 -2.16 -16.45 -35.37
C ALA A 437 -1.58 -15.21 -34.66
N ILE A 438 -0.26 -14.98 -34.79
CA ILE A 438 0.50 -13.96 -34.06
C ILE A 438 0.84 -12.80 -35.00
N ASP A 439 0.21 -11.65 -34.77
CA ASP A 439 0.51 -10.42 -35.50
C ASP A 439 1.91 -9.91 -35.15
N ASN A 440 2.84 -10.11 -36.10
CA ASN A 440 4.24 -9.71 -36.06
C ASN A 440 4.50 -8.36 -36.76
N VAL A 441 3.46 -7.62 -37.14
CA VAL A 441 3.60 -6.36 -37.87
C VAL A 441 4.10 -5.27 -36.92
N VAL A 442 5.39 -4.95 -37.05
CA VAL A 442 6.05 -3.82 -36.38
C VAL A 442 5.38 -2.50 -36.81
N ASP A 443 5.11 -1.61 -35.86
CA ASP A 443 4.53 -0.29 -36.16
C ASP A 443 5.57 0.60 -36.87
N PRO A 444 5.32 1.12 -38.09
CA PRO A 444 6.29 1.93 -38.83
C PRO A 444 6.78 3.18 -38.08
N ARG A 445 6.05 3.67 -37.07
CA ARG A 445 6.46 4.79 -36.22
C ARG A 445 7.68 4.45 -35.35
N ILE A 446 7.99 3.18 -35.14
CA ILE A 446 9.19 2.72 -34.42
C ILE A 446 10.46 3.06 -35.20
N ASP A 447 10.43 2.98 -36.53
CA ASP A 447 11.58 3.26 -37.39
C ASP A 447 11.84 4.76 -37.61
N LEU A 448 10.88 5.61 -37.22
CA LEU A 448 11.07 7.07 -37.14
C LEU A 448 11.91 7.50 -35.92
N VAL A 449 12.12 6.60 -34.94
CA VAL A 449 12.85 6.88 -33.69
C VAL A 449 13.91 5.81 -33.38
N PRO A 450 14.91 5.60 -34.28
CA PRO A 450 15.89 4.53 -34.16
C PRO A 450 16.66 4.55 -32.83
N SER A 451 17.02 5.73 -32.31
CA SER A 451 17.70 5.86 -31.02
C SER A 451 16.88 5.30 -29.84
N TRP A 452 15.55 5.50 -29.82
CA TRP A 452 14.67 4.89 -28.81
C TRP A 452 14.48 3.39 -29.05
N LYS A 453 14.39 2.96 -30.30
CA LYS A 453 14.32 1.54 -30.69
C LYS A 453 15.54 0.78 -30.15
N GLU A 454 16.74 1.27 -30.45
CA GLU A 454 18.03 0.71 -30.01
C GLU A 454 18.20 0.74 -28.49
N ALA A 455 17.95 1.88 -27.85
CA ALA A 455 18.06 2.02 -26.40
C ALA A 455 17.12 1.06 -25.65
N SER A 456 15.89 0.88 -26.15
CA SER A 456 14.92 -0.05 -25.56
C SER A 456 15.25 -1.51 -25.86
N ILE A 457 15.70 -1.87 -27.07
CA ILE A 457 16.22 -3.22 -27.36
C ILE A 457 17.35 -3.58 -26.39
N GLY A 458 18.36 -2.71 -26.27
CA GLY A 458 19.49 -2.95 -25.37
C GLY A 458 19.08 -3.07 -23.90
N ALA A 459 18.11 -2.28 -23.44
CA ALA A 459 17.57 -2.41 -22.08
C ALA A 459 16.82 -3.73 -21.87
N MET A 460 16.04 -4.20 -22.85
CA MET A 460 15.32 -5.48 -22.75
C MET A 460 16.29 -6.67 -22.74
N GLU A 461 17.35 -6.62 -23.56
CA GLU A 461 18.36 -7.68 -23.63
C GLU A 461 19.19 -7.77 -22.34
N ARG A 462 19.62 -6.63 -21.77
CA ARG A 462 20.22 -6.58 -20.42
C ARG A 462 19.27 -7.21 -19.38
N GLY A 463 17.98 -6.89 -19.46
CA GLY A 463 16.93 -7.48 -18.61
C GLY A 463 16.82 -9.01 -18.74
N ILE A 464 16.90 -9.55 -19.95
CA ILE A 464 16.83 -10.99 -20.25
C ILE A 464 18.10 -11.73 -19.82
N GLN A 465 19.26 -11.10 -19.91
CA GLN A 465 20.54 -11.69 -19.48
C GLN A 465 20.70 -11.72 -17.94
N SER A 466 20.00 -10.85 -17.22
CA SER A 466 20.05 -10.81 -15.75
C SER A 466 19.53 -12.09 -15.10
N LYS A 467 20.40 -12.79 -14.36
CA LYS A 467 20.06 -14.02 -13.60
C LYS A 467 19.15 -13.78 -12.38
N LYS A 468 18.97 -12.52 -11.95
CA LYS A 468 18.12 -12.13 -10.80
C LYS A 468 16.78 -11.50 -11.22
N VAL A 469 16.47 -11.44 -12.52
CA VAL A 469 15.23 -10.81 -13.02
C VAL A 469 14.00 -11.63 -12.64
N ARG A 470 12.89 -10.95 -12.32
CA ARG A 470 11.59 -11.61 -12.11
C ARG A 470 11.05 -12.19 -13.42
N GLU A 471 10.31 -13.29 -13.32
CA GLU A 471 9.81 -14.00 -14.50
C GLU A 471 8.73 -13.22 -15.28
N ASP A 472 8.02 -12.29 -14.63
CA ASP A 472 7.12 -11.35 -15.29
C ASP A 472 7.85 -10.15 -15.92
N TYR A 473 9.00 -9.75 -15.37
CA TYR A 473 9.87 -8.73 -15.98
C TYR A 473 10.55 -9.30 -17.24
N ARG A 474 11.04 -10.54 -17.18
CA ARG A 474 11.53 -11.30 -18.36
C ARG A 474 10.47 -11.42 -19.45
N GLU A 475 9.21 -11.62 -19.06
CA GLU A 475 8.07 -11.66 -19.98
C GLU A 475 7.80 -10.31 -20.64
N LEU A 476 7.84 -9.19 -19.90
CA LEU A 476 7.77 -7.85 -20.49
C LEU A 476 8.89 -7.62 -21.51
N CYS A 477 10.13 -8.01 -21.19
CA CYS A 477 11.27 -7.87 -22.10
C CYS A 477 11.07 -8.66 -23.39
N ASN A 478 10.67 -9.94 -23.31
CA ASN A 478 10.44 -10.78 -24.48
C ASN A 478 9.33 -10.22 -25.38
N LEU A 479 8.20 -9.79 -24.79
CA LEU A 479 7.08 -9.20 -25.55
C LEU A 479 7.46 -7.85 -26.18
N SER A 480 8.25 -7.03 -25.48
CA SER A 480 8.72 -5.74 -26.00
C SER A 480 9.71 -5.94 -27.15
N LEU A 481 10.65 -6.88 -27.04
CA LEU A 481 11.56 -7.24 -28.14
C LEU A 481 10.85 -7.80 -29.35
N PHE A 482 9.85 -8.66 -29.15
CA PHE A 482 9.01 -9.15 -30.25
C PHE A 482 8.41 -7.98 -31.04
N TYR A 483 7.74 -7.05 -30.37
CA TYR A 483 7.06 -5.93 -31.03
C TYR A 483 8.04 -4.89 -31.63
N LEU A 484 9.27 -4.79 -31.13
CA LEU A 484 10.34 -3.94 -31.69
C LEU A 484 11.10 -4.57 -32.87
N THR A 485 11.00 -5.88 -33.09
CA THR A 485 11.87 -6.62 -34.04
C THR A 485 11.19 -7.69 -34.90
N GLY A 486 9.91 -8.01 -34.66
CA GLY A 486 9.18 -9.14 -35.24
C GLY A 486 9.57 -10.53 -34.72
N ASN A 487 10.67 -10.66 -33.96
CA ASN A 487 11.29 -11.95 -33.64
C ASN A 487 10.81 -12.54 -32.29
N LEU A 488 10.06 -13.65 -32.34
CA LEU A 488 9.55 -14.32 -31.13
C LEU A 488 10.59 -15.26 -30.52
N ARG A 489 11.26 -14.81 -29.45
CA ARG A 489 12.34 -15.57 -28.80
C ARG A 489 11.88 -16.68 -27.83
N GLN A 490 10.62 -16.66 -27.39
CA GLN A 490 10.04 -17.64 -26.44
C GLN A 490 8.52 -17.80 -26.63
N PRO A 491 7.92 -18.98 -26.33
CA PRO A 491 6.48 -19.19 -26.37
C PRO A 491 5.69 -18.20 -25.48
N ILE A 492 4.52 -17.79 -25.95
CA ILE A 492 3.72 -16.76 -25.28
C ILE A 492 2.95 -17.39 -24.11
N LYS A 493 3.34 -17.03 -22.89
CA LYS A 493 2.71 -17.56 -21.66
C LYS A 493 1.23 -17.17 -21.57
N LYS A 494 0.40 -18.00 -20.92
CA LYS A 494 -1.00 -17.67 -20.63
C LYS A 494 -1.17 -16.35 -19.84
N PRO A 495 -2.21 -15.54 -20.08
CA PRO A 495 -2.44 -14.28 -19.38
C PRO A 495 -2.55 -14.44 -17.86
N GLY A 496 -1.66 -13.75 -17.13
CA GLY A 496 -1.61 -13.76 -15.67
C GLY A 496 -2.79 -13.06 -14.99
N ALA A 497 -2.84 -13.09 -13.66
CA ALA A 497 -3.89 -12.39 -12.92
C ALA A 497 -3.77 -10.86 -13.08
N PHE A 498 -4.82 -10.22 -13.60
CA PHE A 498 -4.89 -8.76 -13.74
C PHE A 498 -5.80 -8.16 -12.67
N HIS A 499 -5.30 -7.13 -11.98
CA HIS A 499 -6.06 -6.25 -11.09
C HIS A 499 -5.32 -4.91 -11.02
N HIS A 500 -5.99 -3.83 -10.64
CA HIS A 500 -5.38 -2.48 -10.65
C HIS A 500 -4.09 -2.38 -9.80
N ALA A 501 -3.96 -3.19 -8.74
CA ALA A 501 -2.74 -3.30 -7.92
C ALA A 501 -1.70 -4.35 -8.43
N ARG A 502 -1.73 -4.75 -9.71
CA ARG A 502 -0.69 -5.57 -10.37
C ARG A 502 -0.14 -4.77 -11.54
N TRP A 503 0.85 -3.95 -11.23
CA TRP A 503 1.26 -2.76 -11.95
C TRP A 503 1.57 -2.98 -13.45
N MET A 504 2.74 -3.57 -13.74
CA MET A 504 3.23 -3.95 -15.06
C MET A 504 2.28 -4.88 -15.86
N ALA A 505 1.29 -5.52 -15.23
CA ALA A 505 0.35 -6.38 -15.94
C ALA A 505 -0.42 -5.63 -17.03
N LYS A 506 -0.60 -4.30 -16.93
CA LYS A 506 -1.19 -3.51 -18.03
C LYS A 506 -0.34 -3.58 -19.31
N ALA A 507 0.98 -3.41 -19.20
CA ALA A 507 1.89 -3.47 -20.34
C ALA A 507 1.90 -4.88 -20.97
N ILE A 508 2.01 -5.93 -20.15
CA ILE A 508 2.00 -7.33 -20.63
C ILE A 508 0.68 -7.67 -21.33
N TYR A 509 -0.47 -7.23 -20.80
CA TYR A 509 -1.76 -7.44 -21.47
C TYR A 509 -1.91 -6.62 -22.76
N VAL A 510 -1.43 -5.38 -22.79
CA VAL A 510 -1.42 -4.54 -24.00
C VAL A 510 -0.65 -5.22 -25.13
N LEU A 511 0.58 -5.66 -24.88
CA LEU A 511 1.41 -6.30 -25.91
C LEU A 511 0.78 -7.61 -26.40
N LYS A 512 0.28 -8.47 -25.49
CA LYS A 512 -0.37 -9.73 -25.89
C LYS A 512 -1.66 -9.54 -26.67
N ILE A 513 -2.52 -8.60 -26.29
CA ILE A 513 -3.75 -8.32 -27.04
C ILE A 513 -3.41 -7.73 -28.41
N ARG A 514 -2.31 -6.97 -28.52
CA ARG A 514 -1.82 -6.44 -29.80
C ARG A 514 -1.25 -7.54 -30.72
N MET A 515 -0.61 -8.57 -30.15
CA MET A 515 -0.18 -9.76 -30.89
C MET A 515 -1.35 -10.61 -31.39
N PHE A 516 -2.42 -10.74 -30.60
CA PHE A 516 -3.60 -11.54 -30.97
C PHE A 516 -4.80 -10.69 -31.41
N ARG A 517 -4.58 -9.48 -31.96
CA ARG A 517 -5.66 -8.51 -32.24
C ARG A 517 -6.72 -9.00 -33.22
N SER A 518 -6.37 -9.92 -34.11
CA SER A 518 -7.27 -10.64 -35.02
C SER A 518 -8.29 -11.54 -34.32
N HIS A 519 -7.93 -12.07 -33.14
CA HIS A 519 -8.74 -13.03 -32.36
C HIS A 519 -9.53 -12.37 -31.22
N VAL A 520 -9.29 -11.09 -30.92
CA VAL A 520 -9.90 -10.37 -29.79
C VAL A 520 -10.93 -9.35 -30.29
N GLN A 521 -12.20 -9.53 -29.92
CA GLN A 521 -13.24 -8.58 -30.29
C GLN A 521 -13.02 -7.25 -29.55
N MET A 522 -12.73 -6.19 -30.31
CA MET A 522 -12.44 -4.85 -29.80
C MET A 522 -13.32 -3.79 -30.47
N THR A 523 -13.72 -2.79 -29.71
CA THR A 523 -14.27 -1.54 -30.26
C THR A 523 -13.18 -0.74 -30.97
N THR A 524 -13.55 0.16 -31.89
CA THR A 524 -12.61 1.06 -32.58
C THR A 524 -11.76 1.89 -31.62
N ARG A 525 -12.29 2.24 -30.44
CA ARG A 525 -11.54 2.91 -29.36
C ARG A 525 -10.52 1.99 -28.71
N GLU A 526 -10.91 0.78 -28.32
CA GLU A 526 -10.00 -0.20 -27.73
C GLU A 526 -8.86 -0.54 -28.72
N GLY A 527 -9.20 -0.79 -30.00
CA GLY A 527 -8.21 -1.05 -31.05
C GLY A 527 -7.23 0.10 -31.25
N LYS A 528 -7.70 1.33 -31.50
CA LYS A 528 -6.79 2.49 -31.65
C LYS A 528 -5.98 2.73 -30.37
N GLY A 529 -6.63 2.68 -29.20
CA GLY A 529 -5.95 2.92 -27.93
C GLY A 529 -4.88 1.87 -27.62
N LEU A 530 -5.06 0.63 -28.09
CA LEU A 530 -4.10 -0.45 -27.95
C LEU A 530 -2.82 -0.20 -28.75
N GLU A 531 -2.92 0.26 -30.01
CA GLU A 531 -1.75 0.62 -30.82
C GLU A 531 -0.94 1.75 -30.15
N GLU A 532 -1.62 2.83 -29.76
CA GLU A 532 -0.98 4.01 -29.15
C GLU A 532 -0.24 3.68 -27.84
N ILE A 533 -0.81 2.82 -27.00
CA ILE A 533 -0.15 2.41 -25.76
C ILE A 533 0.84 1.26 -25.92
N ALA A 534 0.70 0.39 -26.92
CA ALA A 534 1.74 -0.58 -27.27
C ALA A 534 3.04 0.15 -27.68
N LEU A 535 2.92 1.16 -28.53
CA LEU A 535 4.03 2.01 -28.97
C LEU A 535 4.69 2.76 -27.79
N PHE A 536 3.90 3.36 -26.90
CA PHE A 536 4.39 3.97 -25.66
C PHE A 536 5.09 2.96 -24.73
N VAL A 537 4.53 1.76 -24.60
CA VAL A 537 5.09 0.68 -23.77
C VAL A 537 6.48 0.30 -24.25
N VAL A 538 6.65 0.01 -25.54
CA VAL A 538 7.94 -0.52 -26.05
C VAL A 538 9.03 0.53 -26.20
N LEU A 539 8.69 1.77 -26.58
CA LEU A 539 9.70 2.80 -26.81
C LEU A 539 10.22 3.41 -25.50
N LEU A 540 9.33 3.62 -24.52
CA LEU A 540 9.65 4.40 -23.31
C LEU A 540 9.44 3.62 -22.01
N TYR A 541 8.22 3.15 -21.72
CA TYR A 541 7.91 2.58 -20.40
C TYR A 541 8.73 1.33 -20.07
N SER A 542 8.90 0.38 -21.00
CA SER A 542 9.63 -0.85 -20.72
C SER A 542 11.09 -0.58 -20.36
N ARG A 543 11.77 0.31 -21.11
CA ARG A 543 13.14 0.76 -20.81
C ARG A 543 13.22 1.43 -19.44
N ALA A 544 12.33 2.40 -19.17
CA ALA A 544 12.28 3.08 -17.88
C ALA A 544 12.08 2.09 -16.71
N TRP A 545 11.13 1.16 -16.85
CA TRP A 545 10.83 0.13 -15.85
C TRP A 545 12.04 -0.78 -15.56
N MET A 546 12.77 -1.20 -16.59
CA MET A 546 13.93 -2.08 -16.41
C MET A 546 15.16 -1.37 -15.83
N GLU A 547 15.29 -0.06 -16.01
CA GLU A 547 16.41 0.73 -15.45
C GLU A 547 16.04 1.43 -14.11
N ALA A 548 14.80 1.31 -13.65
CA ALA A 548 14.27 1.89 -12.40
C ALA A 548 14.90 1.35 -11.10
N GLY A 549 15.65 0.25 -11.17
CA GLY A 549 16.38 -0.32 -10.04
C GLY A 549 17.82 0.21 -9.88
N LEU A 550 18.30 1.05 -10.79
CA LEU A 550 19.70 1.49 -10.84
C LEU A 550 19.86 2.83 -10.12
N ALA A 551 20.13 2.80 -8.80
CA ALA A 551 20.19 4.00 -7.96
C ALA A 551 21.22 5.06 -8.41
N THR A 552 22.36 4.65 -8.98
CA THR A 552 23.36 5.57 -9.56
C THR A 552 22.87 6.25 -10.84
N GLU A 553 22.08 5.54 -11.64
CA GLU A 553 21.55 6.03 -12.91
C GLU A 553 20.21 6.76 -12.74
N ALA A 554 19.58 6.67 -11.56
CA ALA A 554 18.19 7.09 -11.34
C ALA A 554 17.92 8.55 -11.72
N ALA A 555 18.77 9.49 -11.32
CA ALA A 555 18.62 10.90 -11.68
C ALA A 555 18.80 11.14 -13.19
N TYR A 556 19.77 10.47 -13.83
CA TYR A 556 20.01 10.53 -15.28
C TYR A 556 18.83 9.95 -16.07
N ASN A 557 18.34 8.78 -15.64
CA ASN A 557 17.23 8.06 -16.27
C ASN A 557 15.92 8.86 -16.16
N ASP A 558 15.61 9.40 -14.99
CA ASP A 558 14.39 10.19 -14.77
C ASP A 558 14.44 11.54 -15.52
N LEU A 559 15.58 12.24 -15.51
CA LEU A 559 15.73 13.48 -16.29
C LEU A 559 15.67 13.25 -17.80
N ASN A 560 16.18 12.13 -18.30
CA ASN A 560 16.02 11.76 -19.71
C ASN A 560 14.61 11.26 -20.03
N LEU A 561 13.93 10.58 -19.10
CA LEU A 561 12.50 10.25 -19.26
C LEU A 561 11.64 11.52 -19.34
N VAL A 562 11.96 12.59 -18.61
CA VAL A 562 11.29 13.91 -18.79
C VAL A 562 11.44 14.43 -20.23
N LYS A 563 12.65 14.34 -20.82
CA LYS A 563 12.89 14.74 -22.22
C LYS A 563 12.16 13.82 -23.21
N ASP A 564 12.25 12.51 -23.00
CA ASP A 564 11.64 11.51 -23.88
C ASP A 564 10.10 11.62 -23.89
N LEU A 565 9.47 11.81 -22.72
CA LEU A 565 8.03 12.09 -22.62
C LEU A 565 7.64 13.42 -23.26
N HIS A 566 8.54 14.42 -23.28
CA HIS A 566 8.31 15.68 -23.97
C HIS A 566 8.30 15.48 -25.49
N HIS A 567 9.33 14.87 -26.07
CA HIS A 567 9.41 14.58 -27.51
C HIS A 567 8.33 13.57 -27.96
N PHE A 568 7.89 12.64 -27.10
CA PHE A 568 6.82 11.68 -27.43
C PHE A 568 5.48 12.37 -27.75
N GLN A 569 5.31 13.65 -27.42
CA GLN A 569 4.15 14.43 -27.85
C GLN A 569 4.07 14.61 -29.37
N GLU A 570 5.18 14.47 -30.11
CA GLU A 570 5.23 14.51 -31.57
C GLU A 570 4.66 13.23 -32.19
N ILE A 571 4.85 12.07 -31.54
CA ILE A 571 4.22 10.80 -31.93
C ILE A 571 2.77 10.74 -31.43
N ASN A 572 2.54 11.07 -30.15
CA ASN A 572 1.22 11.09 -29.53
C ASN A 572 1.14 12.18 -28.43
N GLY A 573 0.64 13.35 -28.82
CA GLY A 573 0.47 14.51 -27.95
C GLY A 573 -0.44 14.29 -26.75
N ALA A 574 -1.39 13.35 -26.81
CA ALA A 574 -2.28 13.05 -25.68
C ALA A 574 -1.55 12.23 -24.61
N ILE A 575 -0.93 11.11 -25.00
CA ILE A 575 -0.12 10.30 -24.09
C ILE A 575 1.02 11.13 -23.53
N GLY A 576 1.89 11.70 -24.37
CA GLY A 576 3.10 12.41 -23.94
C GLY A 576 2.82 13.55 -22.96
N LYS A 577 1.74 14.31 -23.18
CA LYS A 577 1.32 15.39 -22.28
C LYS A 577 0.80 14.87 -20.95
N THR A 578 -0.07 13.84 -20.96
CA THR A 578 -0.67 13.27 -19.74
C THR A 578 0.35 12.50 -18.90
N THR A 579 1.29 11.79 -19.54
CA THR A 579 2.40 11.10 -18.87
C THR A 579 3.39 12.08 -18.26
N LEU A 580 3.86 13.09 -19.01
CA LEU A 580 4.75 14.14 -18.51
C LEU A 580 4.10 14.91 -17.35
N THR A 581 2.85 15.35 -17.51
CA THR A 581 2.08 16.05 -16.45
C THR A 581 1.89 15.20 -15.19
N THR A 582 1.84 13.87 -15.34
CA THR A 582 1.80 12.94 -14.21
C THR A 582 3.19 12.86 -13.57
N PHE A 583 4.23 12.55 -14.34
CA PHE A 583 5.59 12.36 -13.84
C PHE A 583 6.12 13.59 -13.08
N SER A 584 5.95 14.81 -13.63
CA SER A 584 6.37 16.06 -12.99
C SER A 584 5.73 16.34 -11.62
N ARG A 585 4.65 15.65 -11.23
CA ARG A 585 4.06 15.73 -9.88
C ARG A 585 4.73 14.82 -8.85
N HIS A 586 5.54 13.86 -9.32
CA HIS A 586 6.20 12.86 -8.49
C HIS A 586 7.72 13.09 -8.37
N LEU A 587 8.34 13.93 -9.20
CA LEU A 587 9.79 14.26 -9.17
C LEU A 587 10.31 14.91 -7.87
N TRP A 588 9.51 15.01 -6.80
CA TRP A 588 9.91 15.63 -5.53
C TRP A 588 11.08 14.92 -4.83
N TYR A 589 11.37 13.67 -5.20
CA TYR A 589 12.52 12.90 -4.71
C TYR A 589 13.83 13.21 -5.46
N LEU A 590 13.80 13.93 -6.58
CA LEU A 590 15.02 14.41 -7.26
C LEU A 590 15.59 15.64 -6.53
N GLY A 591 15.97 15.46 -5.27
CA GLY A 591 16.69 16.43 -4.45
C GLY A 591 18.20 16.19 -4.46
N ALA A 592 18.96 17.17 -3.93
CA ALA A 592 20.43 17.18 -3.93
C ALA A 592 21.07 15.86 -3.49
N ASP A 593 20.62 15.29 -2.37
CA ASP A 593 21.18 14.05 -1.80
C ASP A 593 21.09 12.85 -2.76
N LEU A 594 19.98 12.72 -3.51
CA LEU A 594 19.78 11.62 -4.45
C LEU A 594 20.41 11.90 -5.81
N VAL A 595 20.52 13.17 -6.23
CA VAL A 595 21.34 13.56 -7.39
C VAL A 595 22.82 13.26 -7.13
N GLY A 596 23.30 13.37 -5.90
CA GLY A 596 24.66 12.99 -5.49
C GLY A 596 25.02 11.53 -5.77
N LEU A 597 24.06 10.60 -5.81
CA LEU A 597 24.29 9.20 -6.18
C LEU A 597 24.77 9.04 -7.64
N SER A 598 24.47 10.02 -8.50
CA SER A 598 24.86 10.00 -9.90
C SER A 598 26.36 10.30 -10.15
N LEU A 599 27.09 10.73 -9.11
CA LEU A 599 28.56 10.79 -9.14
C LEU A 599 29.19 9.41 -9.39
N PHE A 600 28.50 8.33 -9.02
CA PHE A 600 28.92 6.95 -9.26
C PHE A 600 28.48 6.37 -10.63
N SER A 601 27.68 7.10 -11.42
CA SER A 601 27.23 6.65 -12.75
C SER A 601 28.38 6.64 -13.76
N GLU A 602 28.44 5.60 -14.60
CA GLU A 602 29.35 5.57 -15.77
C GLU A 602 28.80 6.34 -16.98
N ARG A 603 27.52 6.73 -16.95
CA ARG A 603 26.85 7.47 -18.04
C ARG A 603 27.08 8.99 -17.99
N ILE A 604 27.63 9.52 -16.90
CA ILE A 604 27.83 10.96 -16.67
C ILE A 604 29.31 11.32 -16.81
N SER A 605 29.61 12.38 -17.55
CA SER A 605 30.99 12.84 -17.78
C SER A 605 31.66 13.35 -16.50
N MET A 606 33.00 13.31 -16.45
CA MET A 606 33.74 13.87 -15.31
C MET A 606 33.50 15.38 -15.13
N GLU A 607 33.18 16.09 -16.21
CA GLU A 607 32.86 17.51 -16.25
C GLU A 607 31.49 17.79 -15.63
N GLU A 608 30.50 16.93 -15.88
CA GLU A 608 29.20 16.98 -15.21
C GLU A 608 29.31 16.55 -13.73
N LYS A 609 30.11 15.51 -13.42
CA LYS A 609 30.35 15.09 -12.03
C LYS A 609 30.98 16.20 -11.18
N LYS A 610 31.95 16.95 -11.74
CA LYS A 610 32.52 18.15 -11.08
C LYS A 610 31.43 19.17 -10.77
N LYS A 611 30.61 19.54 -11.77
CA LYS A 611 29.48 20.48 -11.59
C LYS A 611 28.47 20.02 -10.54
N ILE A 612 28.07 18.74 -10.56
CA ILE A 612 27.17 18.15 -9.56
C ILE A 612 27.79 18.28 -8.15
N ALA A 613 29.06 17.93 -8.01
CA ALA A 613 29.78 18.02 -6.73
C ALA A 613 30.01 19.48 -6.26
N GLU A 614 30.11 20.45 -7.18
CA GLU A 614 30.19 21.87 -6.88
C GLU A 614 28.85 22.46 -6.43
N GLU A 615 27.75 22.20 -7.14
CA GLU A 615 26.42 22.69 -6.75
C GLU A 615 25.92 22.03 -5.45
N THR A 616 26.13 20.72 -5.28
CA THR A 616 25.73 19.98 -4.05
C THR A 616 26.50 20.45 -2.80
N ARG A 617 27.65 21.13 -2.96
CA ARG A 617 28.34 21.81 -1.84
C ARG A 617 27.65 23.14 -1.51
N LYS A 618 27.40 23.99 -2.51
CA LYS A 618 26.71 25.28 -2.34
C LYS A 618 25.32 25.15 -1.71
N GLU A 619 24.61 24.06 -2.02
CA GLU A 619 23.27 23.82 -1.46
C GLU A 619 23.34 23.49 0.05
N LYS A 620 24.41 22.83 0.52
CA LYS A 620 24.65 22.62 1.96
C LYS A 620 25.00 23.90 2.71
N ASP A 621 25.74 24.81 2.07
CA ASP A 621 26.06 26.14 2.63
C ASP A 621 24.78 27.02 2.77
N LEU A 622 23.69 26.67 2.08
CA LEU A 622 22.38 27.32 2.20
C LEU A 622 21.45 26.62 3.20
N ASP A 623 21.63 25.33 3.47
CA ASP A 623 20.71 24.55 4.33
C ASP A 623 20.77 24.93 5.81
N GLU A 624 21.82 25.62 6.28
CA GLU A 624 21.80 26.29 7.60
C GLU A 624 20.70 27.38 7.71
N SER A 625 20.11 27.81 6.58
CA SER A 625 18.94 28.71 6.52
C SER A 625 17.61 28.02 6.20
N GLY A 626 17.64 26.73 5.80
CA GLY A 626 16.52 25.77 5.81
C GLY A 626 15.35 25.98 4.83
N SER A 627 15.40 25.40 3.62
CA SER A 627 14.20 25.08 2.81
C SER A 627 14.47 24.13 1.61
N THR A 628 14.82 22.87 1.87
CA THR A 628 15.16 21.86 0.84
C THR A 628 13.95 21.32 0.06
N ARG A 629 13.45 22.06 -0.94
CA ARG A 629 12.62 21.53 -2.06
C ARG A 629 12.82 22.29 -3.37
N LEU A 630 13.37 21.61 -4.38
CA LEU A 630 13.45 22.09 -5.76
C LEU A 630 12.08 22.50 -6.31
N ARG A 631 11.87 23.81 -6.47
CA ARG A 631 10.73 24.37 -7.22
C ARG A 631 11.16 24.57 -8.66
N ILE A 632 10.69 23.71 -9.57
CA ILE A 632 10.71 24.01 -11.01
C ILE A 632 9.87 25.27 -11.24
N SER A 633 10.53 26.41 -11.45
CA SER A 633 9.84 27.67 -11.72
C SER A 633 9.15 27.61 -13.08
N SER A 634 7.86 27.95 -13.14
CA SER A 634 7.10 27.99 -14.39
C SER A 634 7.42 29.26 -15.22
N SER A 635 8.70 29.47 -15.52
CA SER A 635 9.16 30.52 -16.43
C SER A 635 8.89 30.09 -17.87
N THR A 636 7.89 30.71 -18.50
CA THR A 636 7.62 30.57 -19.94
C THR A 636 8.86 30.98 -20.74
N PRO A 637 9.21 30.31 -21.85
CA PRO A 637 10.31 30.75 -22.72
C PRO A 637 10.08 32.20 -23.17
N ARG A 638 11.09 33.06 -23.01
CA ARG A 638 11.02 34.44 -23.52
C ARG A 638 11.04 34.42 -25.04
N SER A 639 10.18 35.23 -25.66
CA SER A 639 10.16 35.42 -27.12
C SER A 639 11.50 36.03 -27.61
N PRO A 640 12.06 35.55 -28.74
CA PRO A 640 13.42 35.89 -29.17
C PRO A 640 13.51 37.23 -29.93
N HIS A 641 13.05 38.34 -29.32
CA HIS A 641 13.16 39.69 -29.90
C HIS A 641 13.61 40.75 -28.88
N SER A 642 14.93 40.84 -28.67
CA SER A 642 15.64 42.05 -28.22
C SER A 642 17.15 41.90 -28.54
N PRO A 643 17.86 42.99 -28.91
CA PRO A 643 19.26 42.94 -29.35
C PRO A 643 20.26 42.74 -28.19
N PRO A 644 21.50 42.31 -28.47
CA PRO A 644 22.52 42.09 -27.44
C PRO A 644 23.03 43.41 -26.84
N ALA A 645 23.22 43.41 -25.51
CA ALA A 645 24.01 44.43 -24.81
C ALA A 645 25.51 44.02 -24.82
N PRO A 646 26.46 44.99 -24.87
CA PRO A 646 27.87 44.69 -25.12
C PRO A 646 28.63 44.12 -23.92
N LEU A 647 29.73 43.41 -24.22
CA LEU A 647 30.67 42.85 -23.26
C LEU A 647 31.82 43.80 -22.91
N PHE A 648 32.43 43.52 -21.74
CA PHE A 648 33.70 44.01 -21.21
C PHE A 648 33.84 45.46 -20.71
N ALA A 649 34.20 45.55 -19.42
CA ALA A 649 34.97 46.65 -18.86
C ALA A 649 36.48 46.50 -19.20
N ARG A 650 37.25 47.57 -19.02
CA ARG A 650 38.65 47.69 -19.50
C ARG A 650 39.70 46.97 -18.64
N SER A 651 40.74 46.50 -19.32
CA SER A 651 42.14 46.52 -18.86
C SER A 651 42.99 47.34 -19.86
N PRO A 652 44.13 47.96 -19.49
CA PRO A 652 44.81 48.94 -20.36
C PRO A 652 46.17 48.51 -20.92
N SER A 653 46.43 48.77 -22.22
CA SER A 653 47.77 49.08 -22.76
C SER A 653 47.74 49.60 -24.22
N SER A 654 48.70 50.50 -24.53
CA SER A 654 49.36 50.77 -25.83
C SER A 654 48.58 50.82 -27.18
N THR A 655 48.59 52.02 -27.80
CA THR A 655 48.86 52.33 -29.25
C THR A 655 48.20 51.52 -30.39
N SER A 656 47.71 52.10 -31.50
CA SER A 656 47.65 53.50 -31.97
C SER A 656 46.65 53.68 -33.14
N THR A 657 46.47 54.93 -33.62
CA THR A 657 46.04 55.32 -34.99
C THR A 657 44.63 54.91 -35.51
N SER A 658 43.75 55.92 -35.54
CA SER A 658 42.53 56.10 -36.37
C SER A 658 42.86 56.26 -37.88
N PRO A 659 41.90 56.25 -38.86
CA PRO A 659 40.46 56.63 -38.84
C PRO A 659 39.51 55.47 -39.28
N SER A 660 38.26 55.55 -39.80
CA SER A 660 37.52 56.57 -40.60
C SER A 660 35.97 56.47 -40.50
N PHE A 661 35.28 57.31 -41.29
CA PHE A 661 33.82 57.54 -41.46
C PHE A 661 33.49 57.54 -43.00
N PRO A 662 32.25 57.72 -43.53
CA PRO A 662 30.90 57.82 -42.91
C PRO A 662 29.70 57.10 -43.63
N SER A 663 28.55 57.06 -42.94
CA SER A 663 27.12 57.25 -43.37
C SER A 663 26.52 56.80 -44.73
N LEU A 664 25.27 56.28 -44.67
CA LEU A 664 23.98 56.84 -45.21
C LEU A 664 22.85 55.81 -44.90
N TRP A 665 21.70 56.16 -44.29
CA TRP A 665 20.42 56.66 -44.86
C TRP A 665 20.01 55.98 -46.19
N THR A 666 18.75 55.55 -46.44
CA THR A 666 17.46 56.15 -46.05
C THR A 666 16.29 55.14 -45.95
N SER A 667 15.21 55.57 -45.29
CA SER A 667 13.84 55.05 -45.17
C SER A 667 13.14 54.34 -46.35
N GLY A 668 12.16 53.48 -46.05
CA GLY A 668 11.07 53.12 -46.96
C GLY A 668 10.00 52.18 -46.37
N LYS A 669 8.81 52.68 -46.03
CA LYS A 669 7.61 51.87 -45.69
C LYS A 669 6.57 52.00 -46.80
N GLN A 670 5.96 50.90 -47.24
CA GLN A 670 4.59 50.92 -47.76
C GLN A 670 3.88 49.58 -47.53
N THR A 671 2.57 49.63 -47.34
CA THR A 671 1.69 48.49 -47.03
C THR A 671 0.61 48.34 -48.09
N LEU A 672 0.29 47.12 -48.51
CA LEU A 672 -0.92 46.82 -49.30
C LEU A 672 -1.55 45.50 -48.87
N ARG A 673 -2.87 45.36 -49.05
CA ARG A 673 -3.72 44.40 -48.31
C ARG A 673 -4.97 43.98 -49.09
N THR A 674 -4.86 42.90 -49.88
CA THR A 674 -5.96 42.26 -50.65
C THR A 674 -5.48 40.89 -51.15
N ARG A 675 -6.29 39.85 -51.37
CA ARG A 675 -7.69 39.54 -50.96
C ARG A 675 -7.84 37.99 -51.00
N ARG A 676 -8.98 37.42 -50.59
CA ARG A 676 -9.26 35.96 -50.71
C ARG A 676 -9.61 35.57 -52.16
N GLY A 677 -9.23 34.37 -52.58
CA GLY A 677 -9.67 33.67 -53.80
C GLY A 677 -9.38 32.17 -53.69
N CYS A 678 -10.32 31.32 -54.14
CA CYS A 678 -10.33 29.85 -53.98
C CYS A 678 -11.53 29.30 -54.81
N PRO A 679 -11.56 28.03 -55.28
CA PRO A 679 -10.49 27.02 -55.47
C PRO A 679 -10.30 26.63 -56.96
N GLN A 680 -9.29 25.79 -57.22
CA GLN A 680 -9.48 24.50 -57.90
C GLN A 680 -8.59 23.46 -57.20
#